data_AF-A0A327RFX6-F1
#
_entry.id   AF-A0A327RFX6-F1
#
_cell.length_a   1.000
_cell.length_b   1.000
_cell.length_c   1.000
_cell.angle_alpha   90.00
_cell.angle_beta   90.00
_cell.angle_gamma   90.00
#
_symmetry.space_group_name_H-M   'P 1'
#
loop_
_entity.id
_entity.type
_entity.pdbx_description
1 polymer ?
#
loop_
_entity_poly.entity_id
_entity_poly.type
_entity_poly.pdbx_seq_one_letter_code
_entity_poly.pdbx_strand_id
1 'polypeptide(L)'
;MRFQSVFFLFVAAFISIFHSCSDRNNEAEIRIGFSQAMMADEWRQSMNNAMEVQASLYPNVTLSIANANYNVQQQIAQLKDFITDSVDIIIVSPIQSKPITPIVEEAMNAGIPILVVDRKTDNQKYTAYVGADNIEVGRNAGKIIVSNVQDSLRVIEIRGLAGSSPAEERSLGFHQILDKFPKIKFAGTIEGDWEEESITERLRELLSRTGTVDYIFAHNDRMAKGAWEVARNLGMEGQIKIIGVDGLNGPNGGIQLVKDGVLNATILYPTGGAEAIKIALKILNAEVVPTNNILSTTVIDQFNADIMQNQFSKINEQQGLIESQISAIKRQEQLYYSQNNILKIIIIFSVIIFGLAVYSIYSKIAISKKNRQLELINKKITVQRNQIEKIANEVKESNEAKLNFFTGLSHEFKTPITLIMSSIESLREWDKQKGYKTGFEVELIQNNSNRLLRLINNLLDFRKVEDQNFNVRASETNIFRFSNNIFNEFMGEAKKRGIKFNITTNNEDLDLFIDRNLMDKVYFNLLSNAFKFTPDNGRIDIVINDNLDKSTVDIHFKDNGIGIPENELKNVFTPFFKGSNNRKNSSGVGLHLSKQFVELHLGKIEVKSYHGTEFIITLFKGNTHFNEDQIVIDPDLADTTLSDFSGEITLDDNYLELDTKIREDSYSILLIEDNRDLSFFLKNKLGVEYDMILSDGTDGIELAFEHIPDVIICDINLPDKNGFEICEILKNDLRTSHIPIVILTALGNKDSFLQGLKSGADLYLTKPFSYSILTQSIKSLLYNREKLRYYYTNNIHKIDQGQAFGSPEQLFVRQLNQQIKVNLDNTNFSVENLADALNISRVQLYRKVKAIIGISVSDYISNYRLENAKTMIENTDLSMSEIGYSTGFSSPNYFSTAFKSKYGVTPGAYKKSL
;
A
#
# COMPACT_ATOMS: atom_id res chain seq x y z
N MET A 1 -1.52 18.13 -10.91
CA MET A 1 -1.60 18.88 -12.19
C MET A 1 -1.54 20.39 -12.01
N ARG A 2 -2.45 21.05 -11.28
CA ARG A 2 -2.49 22.53 -11.24
C ARG A 2 -1.21 23.25 -10.75
N PHE A 3 -0.46 22.71 -9.79
CA PHE A 3 0.74 23.39 -9.25
C PHE A 3 1.96 23.31 -10.18
N GLN A 4 2.15 22.18 -10.88
CA GLN A 4 3.20 22.03 -11.89
C GLN A 4 2.97 22.95 -13.08
N SER A 5 1.72 23.09 -13.52
CA SER A 5 1.35 24.02 -14.60
C SER A 5 1.60 25.48 -14.22
N VAL A 6 1.31 25.87 -12.97
CA VAL A 6 1.57 27.23 -12.47
C VAL A 6 3.08 27.49 -12.33
N PHE A 7 3.86 26.52 -11.86
CA PHE A 7 5.32 26.64 -11.81
C PHE A 7 5.93 26.78 -13.22
N PHE A 8 5.47 25.98 -14.18
CA PHE A 8 5.91 26.07 -15.56
C PHE A 8 5.53 27.40 -16.21
N LEU A 9 4.34 27.93 -15.92
CA LEU A 9 3.91 29.25 -16.38
C LEU A 9 4.74 30.38 -15.77
N PHE A 10 5.10 30.27 -14.48
CA PHE A 10 5.96 31.25 -13.82
C PHE A 10 7.37 31.23 -14.40
N VAL A 11 7.94 30.04 -14.61
CA VAL A 11 9.27 29.88 -15.24
C VAL A 11 9.25 30.38 -16.69
N ALA A 12 8.22 30.05 -17.46
CA ALA A 12 8.06 30.53 -18.83
C ALA A 12 7.89 32.06 -18.91
N ALA A 13 7.06 32.65 -18.04
CA ALA A 13 6.90 34.10 -17.95
C ALA A 13 8.21 34.80 -17.55
N PHE A 14 8.99 34.20 -16.63
CA PHE A 14 10.27 34.75 -16.21
C PHE A 14 11.34 34.66 -17.31
N ILE A 15 11.39 33.55 -18.07
CA ILE A 15 12.26 33.39 -19.24
C ILE A 15 11.88 34.40 -20.35
N SER A 16 10.59 34.70 -20.49
CA SER A 16 10.07 35.69 -21.45
C SER A 16 10.52 37.11 -21.10
N ILE A 17 10.59 37.45 -19.81
CA ILE A 17 11.09 38.75 -19.32
C ILE A 17 12.61 38.89 -19.61
N PHE A 18 13.37 37.80 -19.63
CA PHE A 18 14.80 37.82 -19.97
C PHE A 18 15.09 37.91 -21.48
N HIS A 19 14.16 37.50 -22.36
CA HIS A 19 14.30 37.71 -23.81
C HIS A 19 13.90 39.13 -24.25
N SER A 20 13.24 39.91 -23.39
CA SER A 20 12.76 41.25 -23.73
C SER A 20 13.80 42.38 -23.56
N CYS A 21 15.08 42.05 -23.37
CA CYS A 21 16.15 43.04 -23.27
C CYS A 21 17.31 42.68 -24.20
N SER A 22 17.02 42.68 -25.50
CA SER A 22 18.03 42.69 -26.55
C SER A 22 17.86 43.89 -27.48
N ASP A 23 17.49 45.06 -26.95
CA ASP A 23 17.64 46.31 -27.71
C ASP A 23 19.05 46.85 -27.45
N ARG A 24 20.03 46.23 -28.11
CA ARG A 24 21.16 47.02 -28.58
C ARG A 24 20.60 47.85 -29.72
N ASN A 25 20.43 49.15 -29.50
CA ASN A 25 20.38 50.12 -30.59
C ASN A 25 21.69 49.95 -31.37
N ASN A 26 21.67 49.10 -32.39
CA ASN A 26 22.66 49.08 -33.45
C ASN A 26 22.43 50.36 -34.25
N GLU A 27 23.01 51.48 -33.81
CA GLU A 27 23.31 52.53 -34.78
C GLU A 27 24.18 51.89 -35.87
N ALA A 28 23.73 52.01 -37.12
CA ALA A 28 24.45 51.43 -38.25
C ALA A 28 25.88 51.97 -38.28
N GLU A 29 26.85 51.09 -38.50
CA GLU A 29 28.25 51.47 -38.62
C GLU A 29 28.43 52.34 -39.87
N ILE A 30 28.93 53.56 -39.68
CA ILE A 30 29.25 54.54 -40.71
C ILE A 30 30.70 54.32 -41.16
N ARG A 31 30.91 54.02 -42.43
CA ARG A 31 32.22 53.79 -43.04
C ARG A 31 32.63 54.99 -43.88
N ILE A 32 33.72 55.63 -43.49
CA ILE A 32 34.31 56.79 -44.17
C ILE A 32 35.59 56.34 -44.86
N GLY A 33 35.64 56.39 -46.19
CA GLY A 33 36.86 56.15 -46.96
C GLY A 33 37.58 57.46 -47.25
N PHE A 34 38.85 57.62 -46.86
CA PHE A 34 39.64 58.80 -47.16
C PHE A 34 40.82 58.45 -48.08
N SER A 35 40.82 58.98 -49.32
CA SER A 35 41.96 58.87 -50.24
C SER A 35 42.84 60.11 -50.16
N GLN A 36 43.99 59.96 -49.51
CA GLN A 36 44.99 60.99 -49.29
C GLN A 36 46.03 61.03 -50.42
N ALA A 37 46.48 62.22 -50.82
CA ALA A 37 47.46 62.40 -51.90
C ALA A 37 48.84 61.78 -51.59
N MET A 38 49.32 61.98 -50.36
CA MET A 38 50.58 61.46 -49.83
C MET A 38 50.55 61.46 -48.30
N MET A 39 51.47 60.74 -47.65
CA MET A 39 51.65 60.77 -46.18
C MET A 39 53.05 61.13 -45.71
N ALA A 40 53.97 61.45 -46.63
CA ALA A 40 55.37 61.71 -46.27
C ALA A 40 55.60 63.12 -45.70
N ASP A 41 54.64 64.04 -45.84
CA ASP A 41 54.76 65.38 -45.29
C ASP A 41 54.01 65.60 -43.96
N GLU A 42 54.56 66.49 -43.13
CA GLU A 42 54.06 66.78 -41.78
C GLU A 42 52.65 67.38 -41.79
N TRP A 43 52.31 68.14 -42.84
CA TRP A 43 50.99 68.76 -42.98
C TRP A 43 49.90 67.69 -43.17
N ARG A 44 50.16 66.70 -44.04
CA ARG A 44 49.26 65.56 -44.26
C ARG A 44 49.17 64.63 -43.05
N GLN A 45 50.27 64.42 -42.34
CA GLN A 45 50.25 63.64 -41.09
C GLN A 45 49.38 64.32 -40.03
N SER A 46 49.51 65.64 -39.87
CA SER A 46 48.66 66.43 -38.97
C SER A 46 47.18 66.36 -39.37
N MET A 47 46.87 66.44 -40.66
CA MET A 47 45.52 66.26 -41.19
C MET A 47 44.93 64.88 -40.85
N ASN A 48 45.68 63.81 -41.11
CA ASN A 48 45.23 62.44 -40.87
C ASN A 48 44.97 62.20 -39.38
N ASN A 49 45.89 62.62 -38.51
CA ASN A 49 45.73 62.49 -37.07
C ASN A 49 44.48 63.25 -36.56
N ALA A 50 44.26 64.48 -37.05
CA ALA A 50 43.07 65.25 -36.70
C ALA A 50 41.77 64.55 -37.16
N MET A 51 41.78 63.86 -38.29
CA MET A 51 40.64 63.05 -38.74
C MET A 51 40.42 61.82 -37.84
N GLU A 52 41.48 61.08 -37.51
CA GLU A 52 41.40 59.90 -36.65
C GLU A 52 40.86 60.23 -35.26
N VAL A 53 41.38 61.29 -34.63
CA VAL A 53 40.87 61.75 -33.34
C VAL A 53 39.42 62.18 -33.44
N GLN A 54 39.05 62.97 -34.45
CA GLN A 54 37.66 63.40 -34.60
C GLN A 54 36.72 62.21 -34.85
N ALA A 55 37.13 61.22 -35.65
CA ALA A 55 36.34 60.00 -35.87
C ALA A 55 36.20 59.16 -34.60
N SER A 56 37.26 59.08 -33.78
CA SER A 56 37.26 58.31 -32.53
C SER A 56 36.27 58.82 -31.46
N LEU A 57 35.79 60.06 -31.60
CA LEU A 57 34.73 60.62 -30.76
C LEU A 57 33.34 60.02 -31.07
N TYR A 58 33.18 59.32 -32.19
CA TYR A 58 31.92 58.72 -32.63
C TYR A 58 32.06 57.20 -32.68
N PRO A 59 31.45 56.45 -31.74
CA PRO A 59 31.63 55.00 -31.61
C PRO A 59 31.19 54.17 -32.83
N ASN A 60 30.27 54.71 -33.63
CA ASN A 60 29.70 54.07 -34.82
C ASN A 60 30.43 54.47 -36.11
N VAL A 61 31.53 55.21 -36.05
CA VAL A 61 32.27 55.69 -37.23
C VAL A 61 33.58 54.93 -37.40
N THR A 62 33.79 54.37 -38.59
CA THR A 62 35.01 53.69 -39.00
C THR A 62 35.66 54.48 -40.13
N LEU A 63 36.85 55.03 -39.88
CA LEU A 63 37.64 55.79 -40.85
C LEU A 63 38.76 54.92 -41.45
N SER A 64 38.78 54.81 -42.78
CA SER A 64 39.81 54.10 -43.54
C SER A 64 40.62 55.08 -44.38
N ILE A 65 41.89 55.32 -44.02
CA ILE A 65 42.77 56.25 -44.75
C ILE A 65 43.68 55.47 -45.72
N ALA A 66 43.57 55.75 -47.01
CA ALA A 66 44.41 55.21 -48.08
C ALA A 66 45.43 56.26 -48.57
N ASN A 67 46.67 55.84 -48.83
CA ASN A 67 47.76 56.72 -49.26
C ASN A 67 48.11 56.51 -50.73
N ALA A 68 47.95 57.54 -51.57
CA ALA A 68 48.24 57.46 -53.00
C ALA A 68 49.72 57.66 -53.38
N ASN A 69 50.60 58.03 -52.45
CA ASN A 69 52.04 58.24 -52.69
C ASN A 69 52.34 59.10 -53.94
N TYR A 70 51.60 60.20 -54.13
CA TYR A 70 51.69 61.08 -55.32
C TYR A 70 51.43 60.41 -56.67
N ASN A 71 50.90 59.18 -56.69
CA ASN A 71 50.55 58.48 -57.92
C ASN A 71 49.06 58.63 -58.23
N VAL A 72 48.75 59.35 -59.31
CA VAL A 72 47.38 59.62 -59.77
C VAL A 72 46.61 58.31 -60.09
N GLN A 73 47.26 57.33 -60.71
CA GLN A 73 46.61 56.05 -61.05
C GLN A 73 46.30 55.24 -59.79
N GLN A 74 47.18 55.28 -58.80
CA GLN A 74 46.94 54.66 -57.50
C GLN A 74 45.78 55.34 -56.77
N GLN A 75 45.69 56.67 -56.82
CA GLN A 75 44.56 57.40 -56.23
C GLN A 75 43.22 57.03 -56.88
N ILE A 76 43.20 56.87 -58.20
CA ILE A 76 42.01 56.39 -58.93
C ILE A 76 41.63 54.97 -58.51
N ALA A 77 42.62 54.07 -58.35
CA ALA A 77 42.36 52.70 -57.89
C ALA A 77 41.74 52.68 -56.47
N GLN A 78 42.28 53.48 -55.54
CA GLN A 78 41.73 53.59 -54.18
C GLN A 78 40.30 54.10 -54.13
N LEU A 79 39.97 55.09 -54.97
CA LEU A 79 38.62 55.59 -55.07
C LEU A 79 37.67 54.51 -55.63
N LYS A 80 38.11 53.69 -56.59
CA LYS A 80 37.34 52.53 -57.07
C LYS A 80 37.14 51.47 -56.00
N ASP A 81 38.16 51.20 -55.19
CA ASP A 81 38.07 50.26 -54.07
C ASP A 81 37.01 50.74 -53.06
N PHE A 82 37.02 52.02 -52.68
CA PHE A 82 36.01 52.60 -51.79
C PHE A 82 34.58 52.55 -52.36
N ILE A 83 34.41 52.79 -53.66
CA ILE A 83 33.11 52.63 -54.33
C ILE A 83 32.66 51.17 -54.28
N THR A 84 33.57 50.23 -54.55
CA THR A 84 33.29 48.78 -54.53
C THR A 84 32.90 48.31 -53.13
N ASP A 85 33.61 48.77 -52.11
CA ASP A 85 33.34 48.47 -50.69
C ASP A 85 32.06 49.12 -50.17
N SER A 86 31.42 49.98 -50.99
CA SER A 86 30.17 50.70 -50.70
C SER A 86 30.28 51.51 -49.40
N VAL A 87 31.38 52.26 -49.23
CA VAL A 87 31.53 53.17 -48.09
C VAL A 87 30.42 54.23 -48.11
N ASP A 88 30.03 54.72 -46.94
CA ASP A 88 28.91 55.66 -46.81
C ASP A 88 29.27 57.06 -47.33
N ILE A 89 30.54 57.45 -47.25
CA ILE A 89 31.05 58.71 -47.79
C ILE A 89 32.53 58.57 -48.15
N ILE A 90 32.93 59.23 -49.25
CA ILE A 90 34.32 59.29 -49.68
C ILE A 90 34.86 60.70 -49.43
N ILE A 91 35.96 60.78 -48.69
CA ILE A 91 36.79 61.99 -48.59
C ILE A 91 37.96 61.83 -49.56
N VAL A 92 38.30 62.89 -50.29
CA VAL A 92 39.43 62.86 -51.23
C VAL A 92 40.22 64.16 -51.20
N SER A 93 41.56 64.05 -51.21
CA SER A 93 42.45 65.16 -51.52
C SER A 93 43.12 64.92 -52.89
N PRO A 94 42.55 65.42 -54.00
CA PRO A 94 43.02 65.13 -55.36
C PRO A 94 44.48 65.55 -55.60
N ILE A 95 45.34 64.65 -56.10
CA ILE A 95 46.72 65.01 -56.47
C ILE A 95 46.72 66.05 -57.59
N GLN A 96 45.90 65.82 -58.62
CA GLN A 96 45.64 66.72 -59.75
C GLN A 96 44.14 66.80 -60.02
N SER A 97 43.67 67.98 -60.42
CA SER A 97 42.23 68.25 -60.56
C SER A 97 41.58 67.50 -61.74
N LYS A 98 42.21 67.50 -62.94
CA LYS A 98 41.62 66.92 -64.16
C LYS A 98 41.51 65.38 -64.12
N PRO A 99 42.56 64.61 -63.77
CA PRO A 99 42.50 63.15 -63.85
C PRO A 99 41.56 62.49 -62.83
N ILE A 100 41.31 63.15 -61.69
CA ILE A 100 40.48 62.62 -60.61
C ILE A 100 38.99 62.93 -60.82
N THR A 101 38.66 63.90 -61.67
CA THR A 101 37.26 64.34 -61.89
C THR A 101 36.32 63.21 -62.36
N PRO A 102 36.68 62.33 -63.33
CA PRO A 102 35.78 61.28 -63.80
C PRO A 102 35.41 60.24 -62.73
N ILE A 103 36.37 59.84 -61.89
CA ILE A 103 36.12 58.85 -60.83
C ILE A 103 35.29 59.43 -59.67
N VAL A 104 35.40 60.74 -59.43
CA VAL A 104 34.53 61.46 -58.48
C VAL A 104 33.09 61.49 -58.98
N GLU A 105 32.87 61.72 -60.28
CA GLU A 105 31.53 61.64 -60.88
C GLU A 105 30.96 60.22 -60.82
N GLU A 106 31.80 59.19 -61.03
CA GLU A 106 31.40 57.78 -60.92
C GLU A 106 30.87 57.45 -59.51
N ALA A 107 31.57 57.85 -58.46
CA ALA A 107 31.13 57.67 -57.07
C ALA A 107 29.80 58.38 -56.76
N MET A 108 29.65 59.63 -57.22
CA MET A 108 28.43 60.41 -57.04
C MET A 108 27.24 59.77 -57.77
N ASN A 109 27.46 59.25 -58.98
CA ASN A 109 26.43 58.51 -59.74
C ASN A 109 26.05 57.18 -59.06
N ALA A 110 26.99 56.57 -58.32
CA ALA A 110 26.71 55.41 -57.46
C ALA A 110 25.97 55.78 -56.16
N GLY A 111 25.66 57.07 -55.94
CA GLY A 111 24.94 57.56 -54.77
C GLY A 111 25.81 57.81 -53.54
N ILE A 112 27.14 57.71 -53.66
CA ILE A 112 28.07 57.93 -52.55
C ILE A 112 28.45 59.42 -52.53
N PRO A 113 28.16 60.17 -51.45
CA PRO A 113 28.58 61.55 -51.33
C PRO A 113 30.11 61.66 -51.34
N ILE A 114 30.63 62.73 -51.93
CA ILE A 114 32.06 63.03 -51.97
C ILE A 114 32.37 64.37 -51.31
N LEU A 115 33.28 64.32 -50.34
CA LEU A 115 33.87 65.47 -49.69
C LEU A 115 35.29 65.70 -50.20
N VAL A 116 35.52 66.82 -50.87
CA VAL A 116 36.84 67.18 -51.36
C VAL A 116 37.54 68.03 -50.30
N VAL A 117 38.79 67.71 -49.97
CA VAL A 117 39.56 68.46 -48.96
C VAL A 117 40.87 68.97 -49.54
N ASP A 118 41.26 70.18 -49.14
CA ASP A 118 42.46 70.90 -49.54
C ASP A 118 42.50 71.29 -51.03
N ARG A 119 42.58 70.32 -51.95
CA ARG A 119 42.73 70.54 -53.40
C ARG A 119 41.39 70.39 -54.12
N LYS A 120 41.06 71.32 -55.02
CA LYS A 120 39.77 71.31 -55.76
C LYS A 120 39.81 70.40 -57.00
N THR A 121 38.65 69.92 -57.46
CA THR A 121 38.45 69.33 -58.80
C THR A 121 38.01 70.41 -59.83
N ASP A 122 38.10 70.12 -61.13
CA ASP A 122 37.96 71.13 -62.20
C ASP A 122 36.50 71.62 -62.40
N ASN A 123 35.51 70.77 -62.11
CA ASN A 123 34.10 71.02 -62.46
C ASN A 123 33.15 71.26 -61.27
N GLN A 124 33.67 71.40 -60.04
CA GLN A 124 32.91 71.60 -58.80
C GLN A 124 31.79 70.57 -58.52
N LYS A 125 31.80 69.40 -59.17
CA LYS A 125 30.84 68.34 -58.91
C LYS A 125 31.29 67.46 -57.75
N TYR A 126 31.04 67.93 -56.54
CA TYR A 126 31.22 67.20 -55.28
C TYR A 126 30.13 67.62 -54.29
N THR A 127 29.93 66.86 -53.21
CA THR A 127 28.90 67.16 -52.21
C THR A 127 29.29 68.39 -51.39
N ALA A 128 30.53 68.45 -50.91
CA ALA A 128 31.09 69.63 -50.28
C ALA A 128 32.61 69.69 -50.45
N TYR A 129 33.17 70.87 -50.23
CA TYR A 129 34.60 71.16 -50.19
C TYR A 129 34.98 71.74 -48.82
N VAL A 130 36.16 71.36 -48.33
CA VAL A 130 36.78 71.90 -47.12
C VAL A 130 38.22 72.29 -47.44
N GLY A 131 38.59 73.54 -47.18
CA GLY A 131 39.97 73.98 -47.39
C GLY A 131 40.10 75.48 -47.13
N ALA A 132 41.32 75.97 -47.02
CA ALA A 132 41.55 77.41 -46.89
C ALA A 132 41.52 78.11 -48.26
N ASP A 133 41.23 79.42 -48.24
CA ASP A 133 41.24 80.24 -49.46
C ASP A 133 42.68 80.53 -49.90
N ASN A 134 43.17 79.77 -50.88
CA ASN A 134 44.51 79.91 -51.43
C ASN A 134 44.74 81.26 -52.13
N ILE A 135 43.68 81.90 -52.66
CA ILE A 135 43.78 83.25 -53.22
C ILE A 135 44.03 84.25 -52.09
N GLU A 136 43.30 84.14 -50.98
CA GLU A 136 43.50 85.03 -49.83
C GLU A 136 44.87 84.80 -49.16
N VAL A 137 45.38 83.56 -49.14
CA VAL A 137 46.77 83.26 -48.76
C VAL A 137 47.76 84.05 -49.62
N GLY A 138 47.64 83.98 -50.95
CA GLY A 138 48.48 84.75 -51.86
C GLY A 138 48.37 86.26 -51.63
N ARG A 139 47.14 86.77 -51.45
CA ARG A 139 46.92 88.19 -51.14
C ARG A 139 47.56 88.61 -49.83
N ASN A 140 47.48 87.77 -48.79
CA ASN A 140 48.10 88.06 -47.51
C ASN A 140 49.62 88.13 -47.62
N ALA A 141 50.25 87.24 -48.40
CA ALA A 141 51.68 87.33 -48.70
C ALA A 141 52.01 88.66 -49.38
N GLY A 142 51.22 89.04 -50.39
CA GLY A 142 51.39 90.33 -51.07
C GLY A 142 51.21 91.53 -50.14
N LYS A 143 50.23 91.49 -49.23
CA LYS A 143 49.98 92.57 -48.25
C LYS A 143 51.15 92.75 -47.28
N ILE A 144 51.81 91.66 -46.84
CA ILE A 144 53.01 91.72 -45.98
C ILE A 144 54.18 92.42 -46.68
N ILE A 145 54.36 92.15 -47.98
CA ILE A 145 55.42 92.79 -48.77
C ILE A 145 55.10 94.28 -48.98
N VAL A 146 53.85 94.59 -49.34
CA VAL A 146 53.40 95.96 -49.62
C VAL A 146 53.40 96.84 -48.38
N SER A 147 53.12 96.30 -47.18
CA SER A 147 53.07 97.08 -45.94
C SER A 147 54.41 97.74 -45.57
N ASN A 148 55.51 97.29 -46.17
CA ASN A 148 56.87 97.78 -45.95
C ASN A 148 57.43 98.59 -47.15
N VAL A 149 56.61 99.02 -48.11
CA VAL A 149 57.07 99.77 -49.30
C VAL A 149 57.39 101.23 -48.94
N GLN A 150 58.62 101.49 -48.52
CA GLN A 150 59.19 102.84 -48.49
C GLN A 150 60.02 103.11 -49.76
N ASP A 151 60.78 102.11 -50.23
CA ASP A 151 61.66 102.14 -51.42
C ASP A 151 61.22 101.16 -52.54
N SER A 152 61.97 101.13 -53.65
CA SER A 152 61.77 100.18 -54.76
C SER A 152 62.19 98.76 -54.36
N LEU A 153 61.24 97.93 -53.93
CA LEU A 153 61.50 96.54 -53.52
C LEU A 153 61.56 95.57 -54.70
N ARG A 154 62.37 94.52 -54.61
CA ARG A 154 62.45 93.43 -55.57
C ARG A 154 62.01 92.09 -54.95
N VAL A 155 61.15 91.36 -55.66
CA VAL A 155 60.45 90.17 -55.12
C VAL A 155 60.59 88.97 -56.04
N ILE A 156 60.88 87.80 -55.47
CA ILE A 156 60.84 86.49 -56.15
C ILE A 156 59.64 85.70 -55.64
N GLU A 157 58.97 84.98 -56.54
CA GLU A 157 57.97 83.97 -56.19
C GLU A 157 58.52 82.56 -56.41
N ILE A 158 58.32 81.67 -55.43
CA ILE A 158 58.58 80.24 -55.52
C ILE A 158 57.24 79.51 -55.48
N ARG A 159 56.82 78.97 -56.62
CA ARG A 159 55.55 78.27 -56.81
C ARG A 159 55.66 76.80 -56.47
N GLY A 160 54.58 76.23 -55.96
CA GLY A 160 54.45 74.76 -55.80
C GLY A 160 54.24 74.05 -57.13
N LEU A 161 53.95 72.74 -57.07
CA LEU A 161 53.80 71.90 -58.27
C LEU A 161 52.80 72.48 -59.28
N ALA A 162 53.27 72.72 -60.50
CA ALA A 162 52.46 73.21 -61.62
C ALA A 162 51.23 72.32 -61.88
N GLY A 163 50.07 72.95 -62.09
CA GLY A 163 48.79 72.26 -62.31
C GLY A 163 48.07 71.82 -61.02
N SER A 164 48.60 72.14 -59.84
CA SER A 164 47.87 72.02 -58.59
C SER A 164 47.09 73.31 -58.27
N SER A 165 45.84 73.19 -57.82
CA SER A 165 44.99 74.36 -57.52
C SER A 165 45.60 75.33 -56.50
N PRO A 166 46.27 74.89 -55.41
CA PRO A 166 46.88 75.83 -54.48
C PRO A 166 48.00 76.68 -55.10
N ALA A 167 48.83 76.12 -55.98
CA ALA A 167 49.93 76.86 -56.61
C ALA A 167 49.42 77.93 -57.60
N GLU A 168 48.35 77.64 -58.33
CA GLU A 168 47.71 78.61 -59.23
C GLU A 168 46.98 79.71 -58.44
N GLU A 169 46.18 79.34 -57.44
CA GLU A 169 45.38 80.28 -56.65
C GLU A 169 46.25 81.21 -55.78
N ARG A 170 47.32 80.68 -55.14
CA ARG A 170 48.28 81.49 -54.36
C ARG A 170 49.00 82.51 -55.24
N SER A 171 49.46 82.10 -56.42
CA SER A 171 50.15 83.02 -57.35
C SER A 171 49.21 84.10 -57.88
N LEU A 172 47.98 83.74 -58.23
CA LEU A 172 46.95 84.69 -58.66
C LEU A 172 46.67 85.73 -57.56
N GLY A 173 46.43 85.28 -56.33
CA GLY A 173 46.15 86.18 -55.20
C GLY A 173 47.33 87.11 -54.88
N PHE A 174 48.55 86.59 -55.01
CA PHE A 174 49.77 87.35 -54.81
C PHE A 174 49.90 88.51 -55.82
N HIS A 175 49.76 88.21 -57.11
CA HIS A 175 49.85 89.21 -58.18
C HIS A 175 48.69 90.22 -58.15
N GLN A 176 47.49 89.82 -57.72
CA GLN A 176 46.36 90.76 -57.49
C GLN A 176 46.69 91.90 -56.51
N ILE A 177 47.66 91.69 -55.62
CA ILE A 177 48.16 92.72 -54.71
C ILE A 177 49.40 93.39 -55.30
N LEU A 178 50.42 92.64 -55.72
CA LEU A 178 51.69 93.21 -56.19
C LEU A 178 51.52 94.14 -57.39
N ASP A 179 50.69 93.77 -58.37
CA ASP A 179 50.51 94.52 -59.62
C ASP A 179 49.91 95.91 -59.40
N LYS A 180 49.27 96.14 -58.23
CA LYS A 180 48.73 97.46 -57.84
C LYS A 180 49.81 98.44 -57.38
N PHE A 181 51.04 97.98 -57.11
CA PHE A 181 52.11 98.78 -56.53
C PHE A 181 53.33 98.84 -57.46
N PRO A 182 53.42 99.85 -58.37
CA PRO A 182 54.46 99.91 -59.40
C PRO A 182 55.89 100.13 -58.88
N LYS A 183 56.06 100.43 -57.58
CA LYS A 183 57.37 100.49 -56.91
C LYS A 183 57.97 99.11 -56.66
N ILE A 184 57.19 98.04 -56.74
CA ILE A 184 57.66 96.66 -56.57
C ILE A 184 58.10 96.13 -57.93
N LYS A 185 59.34 95.66 -58.02
CA LYS A 185 59.91 95.01 -59.22
C LYS A 185 59.88 93.51 -59.05
N PHE A 186 59.13 92.82 -59.90
CA PHE A 186 59.11 91.36 -59.92
C PHE A 186 60.40 90.83 -60.56
N ALA A 187 61.16 90.02 -59.82
CA ALA A 187 62.45 89.47 -60.25
C ALA A 187 62.32 88.20 -61.09
N GLY A 188 61.28 87.42 -60.84
CA GLY A 188 61.04 86.15 -61.52
C GLY A 188 60.31 85.15 -60.64
N THR A 189 59.90 84.06 -61.30
CA THR A 189 59.18 82.93 -60.70
C THR A 189 60.05 81.69 -60.79
N ILE A 190 60.09 80.90 -59.72
CA ILE A 190 60.71 79.57 -59.68
C ILE A 190 59.60 78.53 -59.49
N GLU A 191 59.54 77.57 -60.40
CA GLU A 191 58.64 76.43 -60.27
C GLU A 191 59.33 75.34 -59.42
N GLY A 192 58.72 75.00 -58.28
CA GLY A 192 59.08 73.89 -57.39
C GLY A 192 58.04 72.76 -57.41
N ASP A 193 58.25 71.74 -56.58
CA ASP A 193 57.35 70.57 -56.48
C ASP A 193 56.74 70.37 -55.08
N TRP A 194 56.78 71.42 -54.25
CA TRP A 194 56.46 71.44 -52.81
C TRP A 194 57.58 70.96 -51.88
N GLU A 195 58.67 70.38 -52.39
CA GLU A 195 59.80 69.93 -51.56
C GLU A 195 60.95 70.93 -51.54
N GLU A 196 61.68 70.92 -50.43
CA GLU A 196 62.81 71.80 -50.12
C GLU A 196 63.90 71.79 -51.19
N GLU A 197 64.28 70.60 -51.69
CA GLU A 197 65.39 70.43 -52.63
C GLU A 197 65.06 70.90 -54.06
N SER A 198 63.78 71.00 -54.41
CA SER A 198 63.33 71.23 -55.80
C SER A 198 63.67 72.61 -56.35
N ILE A 199 63.96 73.57 -55.46
CA ILE A 199 64.17 74.98 -55.78
C ILE A 199 65.64 75.40 -55.73
N THR A 200 66.52 74.56 -55.17
CA THR A 200 67.88 74.91 -54.75
C THR A 200 68.74 75.48 -55.89
N GLU A 201 68.91 74.75 -57.00
CA GLU A 201 69.76 75.18 -58.10
C GLU A 201 69.18 76.39 -58.84
N ARG A 202 67.87 76.38 -59.12
CA ARG A 202 67.18 77.46 -59.84
C ARG A 202 67.21 78.77 -59.07
N LEU A 203 67.03 78.71 -57.75
CA LEU A 203 67.10 79.90 -56.90
C LEU A 203 68.52 80.44 -56.79
N ARG A 204 69.52 79.56 -56.67
CA ARG A 204 70.93 79.97 -56.65
C ARG A 204 71.31 80.72 -57.93
N GLU A 205 70.92 80.20 -59.09
CA GLU A 205 71.16 80.86 -60.38
C GLU A 205 70.44 82.21 -60.49
N LEU A 206 69.18 82.29 -60.05
CA LEU A 206 68.39 83.52 -60.10
C LEU A 206 68.96 84.59 -59.17
N LEU A 207 69.28 84.27 -57.92
CA LEU A 207 69.89 85.22 -56.98
C LEU A 207 71.24 85.74 -57.48
N SER A 208 72.06 84.87 -58.08
CA SER A 208 73.36 85.25 -58.64
C SER A 208 73.26 86.23 -59.82
N ARG A 209 72.16 86.19 -60.59
CA ARG A 209 71.96 87.06 -61.78
C ARG A 209 71.20 88.34 -61.48
N THR A 210 70.29 88.33 -60.51
CA THR A 210 69.28 89.38 -60.37
C THR A 210 69.73 90.54 -59.46
N GLY A 211 70.82 90.38 -58.71
CA GLY A 211 71.32 91.39 -57.75
C GLY A 211 70.54 91.35 -56.43
N THR A 212 70.41 92.50 -55.73
CA THR A 212 69.69 92.58 -54.44
C THR A 212 68.20 92.22 -54.60
N VAL A 213 67.73 91.26 -53.81
CA VAL A 213 66.33 90.83 -53.70
C VAL A 213 65.89 91.10 -52.27
N ASP A 214 64.73 91.70 -52.09
CA ASP A 214 64.24 92.10 -50.76
C ASP A 214 63.28 91.07 -50.16
N TYR A 215 62.46 90.41 -51.00
CA TYR A 215 61.51 89.39 -50.53
C TYR A 215 61.49 88.13 -51.41
N ILE A 216 61.32 86.99 -50.76
CA ILE A 216 60.94 85.72 -51.39
C ILE A 216 59.59 85.29 -50.82
N PHE A 217 58.60 85.09 -51.68
CA PHE A 217 57.36 84.42 -51.32
C PHE A 217 57.43 82.97 -51.80
N ALA A 218 57.45 82.03 -50.86
CA ALA A 218 57.42 80.61 -51.15
C ALA A 218 56.05 80.02 -50.82
N HIS A 219 55.51 79.22 -51.73
CA HIS A 219 54.17 78.68 -51.60
C HIS A 219 54.01 77.65 -50.48
N ASN A 220 55.08 77.17 -49.84
CA ASN A 220 54.99 76.45 -48.57
C ASN A 220 56.23 76.68 -47.69
N ASP A 221 56.15 76.29 -46.41
CA ASP A 221 57.22 76.50 -45.42
C ASP A 221 58.48 75.67 -45.72
N ARG A 222 58.34 74.51 -46.38
CA ARG A 222 59.47 73.66 -46.78
C ARG A 222 60.34 74.32 -47.86
N MET A 223 59.72 74.79 -48.94
CA MET A 223 60.43 75.53 -49.97
C MET A 223 60.93 76.88 -49.44
N ALA A 224 60.23 77.49 -48.48
CA ALA A 224 60.69 78.70 -47.80
C ALA A 224 61.97 78.46 -47.00
N LYS A 225 62.03 77.34 -46.26
CA LYS A 225 63.24 76.89 -45.56
C LYS A 225 64.38 76.62 -46.54
N GLY A 226 64.13 75.90 -47.63
CA GLY A 226 65.12 75.69 -48.69
C GLY A 226 65.64 77.00 -49.29
N ALA A 227 64.75 77.97 -49.49
CA ALA A 227 65.13 79.29 -49.98
C ALA A 227 66.05 80.03 -48.98
N TRP A 228 65.78 79.89 -47.68
CA TRP A 228 66.64 80.42 -46.63
C TRP A 228 68.01 79.73 -46.61
N GLU A 229 68.06 78.41 -46.75
CA GLU A 229 69.32 77.66 -46.81
C GLU A 229 70.17 78.09 -48.02
N VAL A 230 69.55 78.30 -49.19
CA VAL A 230 70.23 78.85 -50.37
C VAL A 230 70.74 80.27 -50.11
N ALA A 231 69.91 81.15 -49.54
CA ALA A 231 70.30 82.52 -49.21
C ALA A 231 71.47 82.56 -48.22
N ARG A 232 71.44 81.71 -47.19
CA ARG A 232 72.50 81.56 -46.19
C ARG A 232 73.81 81.05 -46.78
N ASN A 233 73.74 80.09 -47.70
CA ASN A 233 74.92 79.59 -48.41
C ASN A 233 75.59 80.65 -49.30
N LEU A 234 74.83 81.67 -49.71
CA LEU A 234 75.32 82.83 -50.47
C LEU A 234 75.68 84.04 -49.58
N GLY A 235 75.50 83.95 -48.26
CA GLY A 235 75.73 85.05 -47.30
C GLY A 235 74.72 86.19 -47.39
N MET A 236 73.50 85.90 -47.86
CA MET A 236 72.42 86.87 -48.11
C MET A 236 71.24 86.74 -47.14
N GLU A 237 71.32 85.88 -46.13
CA GLU A 237 70.22 85.53 -45.22
C GLU A 237 69.66 86.73 -44.43
N GLY A 238 70.48 87.74 -44.13
CA GLY A 238 70.05 88.96 -43.45
C GLY A 238 69.49 90.05 -44.38
N GLN A 239 69.58 89.85 -45.70
CA GLN A 239 69.16 90.84 -46.70
C GLN A 239 67.81 90.49 -47.33
N ILE A 240 67.46 89.20 -47.36
CA ILE A 240 66.25 88.68 -48.01
C ILE A 240 65.23 88.32 -46.94
N LYS A 241 64.03 88.89 -47.02
CA LYS A 241 62.92 88.50 -46.18
C LYS A 241 62.11 87.37 -46.81
N ILE A 242 61.85 86.30 -46.08
CA ILE A 242 61.20 85.09 -46.62
C ILE A 242 59.82 84.91 -45.99
N ILE A 243 58.83 84.72 -46.84
CA ILE A 243 57.43 84.46 -46.46
C ILE A 243 57.06 83.05 -46.92
N GLY A 244 56.73 82.19 -45.96
CA GLY A 244 56.22 80.83 -46.20
C GLY A 244 54.70 80.72 -46.11
N VAL A 245 54.20 79.51 -46.27
CA VAL A 245 52.79 79.14 -46.11
C VAL A 245 52.75 77.75 -45.49
N ASP A 246 51.84 77.54 -44.55
CA ASP A 246 51.42 76.27 -43.90
C ASP A 246 51.20 76.58 -42.41
N GLY A 247 52.22 77.15 -41.75
CA GLY A 247 52.12 77.62 -40.38
C GLY A 247 51.91 76.50 -39.36
N LEU A 248 52.55 75.34 -39.60
CA LEU A 248 52.47 74.19 -38.69
C LEU A 248 53.22 74.44 -37.38
N ASN A 249 52.69 73.85 -36.29
CA ASN A 249 53.35 73.79 -35.00
C ASN A 249 54.20 72.52 -34.90
N GLY A 250 55.51 72.65 -34.67
CA GLY A 250 56.45 71.55 -34.54
C GLY A 250 57.90 72.01 -34.71
N PRO A 251 58.90 71.16 -34.45
CA PRO A 251 60.31 71.54 -34.51
C PRO A 251 60.77 72.10 -35.87
N ASN A 252 60.17 71.63 -36.97
CA ASN A 252 60.47 72.08 -38.34
C ASN A 252 59.29 72.83 -38.99
N GLY A 253 58.24 73.13 -38.23
CA GLY A 253 57.03 73.78 -38.74
C GLY A 253 57.22 75.29 -38.90
N GLY A 254 56.41 75.92 -39.76
CA GLY A 254 56.51 77.36 -40.05
C GLY A 254 56.50 78.26 -38.83
N ILE A 255 55.75 77.92 -37.78
CA ILE A 255 55.72 78.73 -36.55
C ILE A 255 57.09 78.75 -35.88
N GLN A 256 57.75 77.59 -35.79
CA GLN A 256 59.08 77.48 -35.21
C GLN A 256 60.12 78.16 -36.11
N LEU A 257 60.02 78.00 -37.43
CA LEU A 257 60.89 78.69 -38.39
C LEU A 257 60.78 80.23 -38.29
N VAL A 258 59.60 80.78 -38.02
CA VAL A 258 59.43 82.21 -37.75
C VAL A 258 60.09 82.60 -36.42
N LYS A 259 59.91 81.80 -35.37
CA LYS A 259 60.54 82.05 -34.06
C LYS A 259 62.07 82.00 -34.11
N ASP A 260 62.61 81.08 -34.90
CA ASP A 260 64.05 80.92 -35.09
C ASP A 260 64.66 81.98 -36.02
N GLY A 261 63.83 82.87 -36.57
CA GLY A 261 64.26 83.93 -37.50
C GLY A 261 64.64 83.41 -38.89
N VAL A 262 64.29 82.16 -39.23
CA VAL A 262 64.47 81.57 -40.55
C VAL A 262 63.47 82.17 -41.55
N LEU A 263 62.22 82.34 -41.11
CA LEU A 263 61.16 83.00 -41.89
C LEU A 263 60.75 84.31 -41.23
N ASN A 264 60.42 85.32 -42.02
CA ASN A 264 59.88 86.58 -41.49
C ASN A 264 58.39 86.46 -41.18
N ALA A 265 57.68 85.67 -41.98
CA ALA A 265 56.31 85.31 -41.74
C ALA A 265 56.00 83.96 -42.40
N THR A 266 55.00 83.27 -41.87
CA THR A 266 54.32 82.17 -42.55
C THR A 266 52.82 82.43 -42.52
N ILE A 267 52.10 82.00 -43.56
CA ILE A 267 50.65 82.13 -43.62
C ILE A 267 50.03 80.81 -43.21
N LEU A 268 49.24 80.81 -42.13
CA LEU A 268 48.57 79.62 -41.62
C LEU A 268 47.65 79.06 -42.69
N TYR A 269 47.91 77.83 -43.09
CA TYR A 269 47.04 77.04 -43.95
C TYR A 269 46.51 75.83 -43.16
N PRO A 270 45.30 75.92 -42.59
CA PRO A 270 44.76 74.90 -41.70
C PRO A 270 44.55 73.56 -42.43
N THR A 271 44.83 72.45 -41.73
CA THR A 271 44.75 71.09 -42.28
C THR A 271 43.33 70.64 -42.62
N GLY A 272 42.33 71.15 -41.91
CA GLY A 272 40.92 70.85 -42.15
C GLY A 272 40.46 69.43 -41.80
N GLY A 273 41.33 68.58 -41.24
CA GLY A 273 41.04 67.17 -40.98
C GLY A 273 39.82 66.94 -40.08
N ALA A 274 39.78 67.58 -38.90
CA ALA A 274 38.65 67.45 -37.98
C ALA A 274 37.34 68.02 -38.57
N GLU A 275 37.40 69.15 -39.28
CA GLU A 275 36.20 69.73 -39.93
C GLU A 275 35.68 68.86 -41.07
N ALA A 276 36.57 68.16 -41.79
CA ALA A 276 36.17 67.21 -42.82
C ALA A 276 35.34 66.05 -42.24
N ILE A 277 35.73 65.47 -41.10
CA ILE A 277 34.95 64.42 -40.44
C ILE A 277 33.60 64.96 -39.94
N LYS A 278 33.57 66.15 -39.32
CA LYS A 278 32.32 66.76 -38.86
C LYS A 278 31.35 67.00 -40.03
N ILE A 279 31.86 67.53 -41.15
CA ILE A 279 31.06 67.77 -42.34
C ILE A 279 30.58 66.46 -42.97
N ALA A 280 31.45 65.44 -43.04
CA ALA A 280 31.07 64.12 -43.53
C ALA A 280 29.89 63.54 -42.74
N LEU A 281 29.91 63.63 -41.41
CA LEU A 281 28.81 63.17 -40.56
C LEU A 281 27.54 64.00 -40.75
N LYS A 282 27.64 65.33 -40.91
CA LYS A 282 26.49 66.19 -41.24
C LYS A 282 25.84 65.79 -42.55
N ILE A 283 26.64 65.51 -43.58
CA ILE A 283 26.15 65.05 -44.88
C ILE A 283 25.39 63.73 -44.73
N LEU A 284 25.95 62.76 -43.99
CA LEU A 284 25.33 61.45 -43.76
C LEU A 284 24.05 61.54 -42.92
N ASN A 285 23.97 62.50 -42.00
CA ASN A 285 22.77 62.80 -41.22
C ASN A 285 21.73 63.61 -42.00
N ALA A 286 21.93 63.83 -43.31
CA ALA A 286 21.09 64.66 -44.17
C ALA A 286 20.92 66.11 -43.69
N GLU A 287 21.89 66.64 -42.94
CA GLU A 287 21.94 68.05 -42.58
C GLU A 287 22.36 68.92 -43.77
N VAL A 288 21.88 70.16 -43.80
CA VAL A 288 22.26 71.12 -44.84
C VAL A 288 23.68 71.61 -44.60
N VAL A 289 24.60 71.26 -45.50
CA VAL A 289 26.00 71.70 -45.48
C VAL A 289 26.28 72.63 -46.68
N PRO A 290 26.95 73.77 -46.48
CA PRO A 290 27.44 74.59 -47.61
C PRO A 290 28.35 73.79 -48.53
N THR A 291 28.23 73.98 -49.85
CA THR A 291 29.11 73.33 -50.84
C THR A 291 30.57 73.73 -50.66
N ASN A 292 30.85 74.97 -50.22
CA ASN A 292 32.21 75.47 -49.98
C ASN A 292 32.37 75.87 -48.51
N ASN A 293 33.17 75.12 -47.77
CA ASN A 293 33.49 75.39 -46.36
C ASN A 293 34.93 75.91 -46.27
N ILE A 294 35.06 77.23 -46.34
CA ILE A 294 36.35 77.91 -46.37
C ILE A 294 36.89 78.08 -44.96
N LEU A 295 38.07 77.51 -44.71
CA LEU A 295 38.79 77.66 -43.45
C LEU A 295 39.54 79.00 -43.42
N SER A 296 39.53 79.65 -42.26
CA SER A 296 40.20 80.94 -42.09
C SER A 296 41.72 80.78 -42.11
N THR A 297 42.39 81.69 -42.82
CA THR A 297 43.85 81.81 -42.84
C THR A 297 44.27 83.07 -42.10
N THR A 298 45.47 83.07 -41.49
CA THR A 298 46.04 84.23 -40.81
C THR A 298 47.54 84.30 -41.03
N VAL A 299 48.11 85.50 -40.97
CA VAL A 299 49.56 85.70 -41.00
C VAL A 299 50.14 85.39 -39.62
N ILE A 300 51.22 84.61 -39.60
CA ILE A 300 52.03 84.33 -38.42
C ILE A 300 53.40 84.97 -38.63
N ASP A 301 53.76 85.92 -37.79
CA ASP A 301 55.03 86.63 -37.82
C ASP A 301 55.68 86.64 -36.43
N GLN A 302 56.85 87.26 -36.31
CA GLN A 302 57.59 87.33 -35.04
C GLN A 302 56.78 87.94 -33.86
N PHE A 303 55.72 88.72 -34.13
CA PHE A 303 54.93 89.38 -33.09
C PHE A 303 53.85 88.47 -32.51
N ASN A 304 53.36 87.49 -33.27
CA ASN A 304 52.30 86.59 -32.81
C ASN A 304 52.71 85.10 -32.75
N ALA A 305 53.89 84.72 -33.24
CA ALA A 305 54.34 83.33 -33.30
C ALA A 305 54.37 82.63 -31.92
N ASP A 306 54.78 83.34 -30.85
CA ASP A 306 54.79 82.78 -29.49
C ASP A 306 53.38 82.44 -29.00
N ILE A 307 52.42 83.34 -29.21
CA ILE A 307 51.02 83.11 -28.82
C ILE A 307 50.45 81.96 -29.65
N MET A 308 50.71 81.94 -30.96
CA MET A 308 50.26 80.86 -31.85
C MET A 308 50.82 79.50 -31.43
N GLN A 309 52.13 79.40 -31.18
CA GLN A 309 52.75 78.16 -30.67
C GLN A 309 52.12 77.70 -29.35
N ASN A 310 51.89 78.61 -28.40
CA ASN A 310 51.26 78.27 -27.13
C ASN A 310 49.82 77.77 -27.32
N GLN A 311 49.04 78.40 -28.19
CA GLN A 311 47.67 77.95 -28.50
C GLN A 311 47.68 76.55 -29.13
N PHE A 312 48.50 76.31 -30.15
CA PHE A 312 48.60 75.00 -30.78
C PHE A 312 49.15 73.92 -29.82
N SER A 313 50.11 74.27 -28.97
CA SER A 313 50.61 73.33 -27.95
C SER A 313 49.52 72.94 -26.96
N LYS A 314 48.67 73.89 -26.55
CA LYS A 314 47.51 73.60 -25.69
C LYS A 314 46.48 72.71 -26.38
N ILE A 315 46.24 72.93 -27.68
CA ILE A 315 45.35 72.07 -28.48
C ILE A 315 45.89 70.64 -28.55
N ASN A 316 47.20 70.47 -28.82
CA ASN A 316 47.84 69.15 -28.85
C ASN A 316 47.77 68.44 -27.48
N GLU A 317 47.96 69.17 -26.37
CA GLU A 317 47.79 68.63 -25.01
C GLU A 317 46.35 68.18 -24.75
N GLN A 318 45.35 68.98 -25.15
CA GLN A 318 43.94 68.62 -25.04
C GLN A 318 43.58 67.38 -25.88
N GLN A 319 44.15 67.26 -27.08
CA GLN A 319 43.99 66.09 -27.93
C GLN A 319 44.49 64.81 -27.24
N GLY A 320 45.69 64.84 -26.66
CA GLY A 320 46.21 63.71 -25.88
C GLY A 320 45.35 63.35 -24.66
N LEU A 321 44.77 64.34 -23.99
CA LEU A 321 43.81 64.10 -22.90
C LEU A 321 42.54 63.40 -23.41
N ILE A 322 41.99 63.82 -24.56
CA ILE A 322 40.80 63.20 -25.16
C ILE A 322 41.07 61.72 -25.49
N GLU A 323 42.20 61.40 -26.11
CA GLU A 323 42.58 60.01 -26.43
C GLU A 323 42.66 59.13 -25.17
N SER A 324 43.22 59.68 -24.09
CA SER A 324 43.29 58.98 -22.80
C SER A 324 41.90 58.76 -22.19
N GLN A 325 40.98 59.73 -22.32
CA GLN A 325 39.61 59.62 -21.84
C GLN A 325 38.81 58.58 -22.64
N ILE A 326 38.92 58.57 -23.98
CA ILE A 326 38.28 57.56 -24.83
C ILE A 326 38.74 56.15 -24.42
N SER A 327 40.03 55.99 -24.17
CA SER A 327 40.61 54.72 -23.68
C SER A 327 40.06 54.31 -22.31
N ALA A 328 39.89 55.28 -21.39
CA ALA A 328 39.30 55.04 -20.08
C ALA A 328 37.81 54.66 -20.17
N ILE A 329 37.03 55.32 -21.04
CA ILE A 329 35.62 55.02 -21.29
C ILE A 329 35.47 53.58 -21.81
N LYS A 330 36.27 53.17 -22.79
CA LYS A 330 36.27 51.78 -23.31
C LYS A 330 36.51 50.77 -22.19
N ARG A 331 37.43 51.05 -21.27
CA ARG A 331 37.70 50.18 -20.12
C ARG A 331 36.53 50.13 -19.14
N GLN A 332 35.89 51.26 -18.87
CA GLN A 332 34.71 51.33 -18.01
C GLN A 332 33.53 50.58 -18.61
N GLU A 333 33.33 50.67 -19.92
CA GLU A 333 32.28 49.93 -20.64
C GLU A 333 32.46 48.41 -20.49
N GLN A 334 33.69 47.91 -20.67
CA GLN A 334 34.02 46.49 -20.45
C GLN A 334 33.71 46.04 -19.01
N LEU A 335 34.05 46.86 -18.02
CA LEU A 335 33.74 46.58 -16.62
C LEU A 335 32.24 46.56 -16.37
N TYR A 336 31.50 47.52 -16.91
CA TYR A 336 30.05 47.58 -16.81
C TYR A 336 29.38 46.33 -17.40
N TYR A 337 29.79 45.88 -18.59
CA TYR A 337 29.27 44.65 -19.18
C TYR A 337 29.54 43.42 -18.31
N SER A 338 30.75 43.30 -17.77
CA SER A 338 31.11 42.20 -16.86
C SER A 338 30.23 42.20 -15.61
N GLN A 339 30.07 43.35 -14.95
CA GLN A 339 29.24 43.49 -13.76
C GLN A 339 27.77 43.19 -14.04
N ASN A 340 27.21 43.71 -15.14
CA ASN A 340 25.83 43.46 -15.53
C ASN A 340 25.58 41.98 -15.82
N ASN A 341 26.51 41.29 -16.47
CA ASN A 341 26.40 39.85 -16.72
C ASN A 341 26.43 39.04 -15.41
N ILE A 342 27.31 39.38 -14.48
CA ILE A 342 27.36 38.76 -13.15
C ILE A 342 26.03 38.99 -12.40
N LEU A 343 25.48 40.21 -12.44
CA LEU A 343 24.21 40.53 -11.79
C LEU A 343 23.05 39.68 -12.35
N LYS A 344 22.96 39.54 -13.68
CA LYS A 344 21.95 38.67 -14.32
C LYS A 344 22.06 37.23 -13.84
N ILE A 345 23.27 36.68 -13.73
CA ILE A 345 23.50 35.33 -13.22
C ILE A 345 23.01 35.20 -11.77
N ILE A 346 23.33 36.16 -10.90
CA ILE A 346 22.91 36.17 -9.49
C ILE A 346 21.37 36.21 -9.37
N ILE A 347 20.69 37.02 -10.19
CA ILE A 347 19.22 37.11 -10.20
C ILE A 347 18.60 35.76 -10.58
N ILE A 348 19.13 35.09 -11.63
CA ILE A 348 18.64 33.77 -12.06
C ILE A 348 18.76 32.74 -10.93
N PHE A 349 19.91 32.66 -10.27
CA PHE A 349 20.09 31.74 -9.14
C PHE A 349 19.16 32.05 -7.97
N SER A 350 18.94 33.33 -7.66
CA SER A 350 18.04 33.75 -6.58
C SER A 350 16.59 33.31 -6.83
N VAL A 351 16.12 33.41 -8.07
CA VAL A 351 14.77 32.97 -8.46
C VAL A 351 14.63 31.45 -8.36
N ILE A 352 15.65 30.69 -8.78
CA ILE A 352 15.66 29.22 -8.64
C ILE A 352 15.58 28.81 -7.16
N ILE A 353 16.42 29.42 -6.31
CA ILE A 353 16.44 29.15 -4.87
C ILE A 353 15.08 29.46 -4.23
N PHE A 354 14.48 30.60 -4.57
CA PHE A 354 13.17 30.99 -4.06
C PHE A 354 12.07 30.00 -4.51
N GLY A 355 12.08 29.57 -5.77
CA GLY A 355 11.13 28.57 -6.29
C GLY A 355 11.23 27.23 -5.55
N LEU A 356 12.45 26.76 -5.27
CA LEU A 356 12.69 25.52 -4.51
C LEU A 356 12.22 25.65 -3.05
N ALA A 357 12.42 26.80 -2.42
CA ALA A 357 11.96 27.06 -1.05
C ALA A 357 10.42 27.01 -0.95
N VAL A 358 9.71 27.66 -1.87
CA VAL A 358 8.25 27.62 -1.95
C VAL A 358 7.74 26.19 -2.18
N TYR A 359 8.37 25.45 -3.09
CA TYR A 359 8.02 24.05 -3.36
C TYR A 359 8.19 23.15 -2.11
N SER A 360 9.28 23.33 -1.38
CA SER A 360 9.57 22.59 -0.14
C SER A 360 8.49 22.82 0.93
N ILE A 361 8.09 24.08 1.15
CA ILE A 361 7.02 24.44 2.10
C ILE A 361 5.68 23.82 1.68
N TYR A 362 5.31 23.93 0.40
CA TYR A 362 4.09 23.34 -0.14
C TYR A 362 4.05 21.82 0.06
N SER A 363 5.15 21.13 -0.25
CA SER A 363 5.26 19.67 -0.10
C SER A 363 5.08 19.23 1.35
N LYS A 364 5.72 19.92 2.31
CA LYS A 364 5.55 19.64 3.75
C LYS A 364 4.09 19.75 4.20
N ILE A 365 3.39 20.80 3.77
CA ILE A 365 1.97 21.01 4.11
C ILE A 365 1.10 19.90 3.49
N ALA A 366 1.35 19.53 2.23
CA ALA A 366 0.60 18.48 1.54
C ALA A 366 0.78 17.11 2.20
N ILE A 367 2.01 16.75 2.59
CA ILE A 367 2.32 15.50 3.29
C ILE A 367 1.67 15.48 4.67
N SER A 368 1.76 16.57 5.44
CA SER A 368 1.15 16.67 6.76
C SER A 368 -0.38 16.47 6.71
N LYS A 369 -1.06 17.07 5.72
CA LYS A 369 -2.51 16.86 5.51
C LYS A 369 -2.85 15.40 5.19
N LYS A 370 -2.08 14.74 4.31
CA LYS A 370 -2.30 13.33 3.98
C LYS A 370 -2.07 12.41 5.17
N ASN A 371 -1.02 12.64 5.96
CA ASN A 371 -0.74 11.83 7.15
C ASN A 371 -1.87 11.92 8.18
N ARG A 372 -2.41 13.13 8.42
CA ARG A 372 -3.55 13.31 9.31
C ARG A 372 -4.81 12.59 8.81
N GLN A 373 -5.06 12.59 7.50
CA GLN A 373 -6.18 11.85 6.92
C GLN A 373 -6.02 10.34 7.10
N LEU A 374 -4.80 9.81 6.87
CA LEU A 374 -4.49 8.39 7.07
C LEU A 374 -4.69 7.96 8.52
N GLU A 375 -4.26 8.77 9.48
CA GLU A 375 -4.41 8.48 10.90
C GLU A 375 -5.89 8.40 11.31
N LEU A 376 -6.73 9.33 10.85
CA LEU A 376 -8.17 9.31 11.10
C LEU A 376 -8.85 8.09 10.47
N ILE A 377 -8.47 7.70 9.26
CA ILE A 377 -8.99 6.52 8.57
C ILE A 377 -8.60 5.25 9.33
N ASN A 378 -7.33 5.11 9.70
CA ASN A 378 -6.84 3.94 10.44
C ASN A 378 -7.56 3.79 11.78
N LYS A 379 -7.74 4.88 12.52
CA LYS A 379 -8.49 4.85 13.79
C LYS A 379 -9.94 4.41 13.58
N LYS A 380 -10.61 4.89 12.53
CA LYS A 380 -11.98 4.47 12.19
C LYS A 380 -12.05 2.98 11.82
N ILE A 381 -11.12 2.49 11.01
CA ILE A 381 -11.05 1.09 10.60
C ILE A 381 -10.85 0.17 11.82
N THR A 382 -9.95 0.53 12.74
CA THR A 382 -9.71 -0.28 13.94
C THR A 382 -10.96 -0.40 14.81
N VAL A 383 -11.69 0.70 15.02
CA VAL A 383 -12.93 0.69 15.80
C VAL A 383 -13.99 -0.18 15.11
N GLN A 384 -14.16 -0.04 13.80
CA GLN A 384 -15.12 -0.86 13.04
C GLN A 384 -14.75 -2.35 13.07
N ARG A 385 -13.47 -2.69 12.93
CA ARG A 385 -13.01 -4.08 12.99
C ARG A 385 -13.36 -4.74 14.32
N ASN A 386 -13.06 -4.06 15.43
CA ASN A 386 -13.31 -4.59 16.77
C ASN A 386 -14.82 -4.75 17.05
N GLN A 387 -15.66 -3.85 16.51
CA GLN A 387 -17.11 -3.99 16.61
C GLN A 387 -17.64 -5.19 15.81
N ILE A 388 -17.15 -5.38 14.58
CA ILE A 388 -17.54 -6.53 13.74
C ILE A 388 -17.14 -7.85 14.41
N GLU A 389 -15.93 -7.91 14.96
CA GLU A 389 -15.44 -9.11 15.64
C GLU A 389 -16.28 -9.47 16.87
N LYS A 390 -16.69 -8.47 17.67
CA LYS A 390 -17.60 -8.68 18.80
C LYS A 390 -18.96 -9.22 18.36
N ILE A 391 -19.58 -8.61 17.35
CA ILE A 391 -20.89 -9.04 16.83
C ILE A 391 -20.81 -10.44 16.24
N ALA A 392 -19.72 -10.76 15.51
CA ALA A 392 -19.52 -12.07 14.92
C ALA A 392 -19.46 -13.17 15.99
N ASN A 393 -18.78 -12.92 17.11
CA ASN A 393 -18.72 -13.86 18.23
C ASN A 393 -20.08 -14.04 18.91
N GLU A 394 -20.82 -12.97 19.19
CA GLU A 394 -22.16 -13.05 19.79
C GLU A 394 -23.14 -13.84 18.90
N VAL A 395 -23.12 -13.60 17.59
CA VAL A 395 -23.94 -14.34 16.63
C VAL A 395 -23.55 -15.82 16.58
N LYS A 396 -22.25 -16.12 16.65
CA LYS A 396 -21.76 -17.50 16.64
C LYS A 396 -22.26 -18.26 17.87
N GLU A 397 -22.11 -17.69 19.06
CA GLU A 397 -22.57 -18.30 20.32
C GLU A 397 -24.10 -18.53 20.31
N SER A 398 -24.87 -17.56 19.82
CA SER A 398 -26.32 -17.70 19.67
C SER A 398 -26.70 -18.81 18.69
N ASN A 399 -26.01 -18.92 17.56
CA ASN A 399 -26.29 -19.94 16.56
C ASN A 399 -25.94 -21.35 17.07
N GLU A 400 -24.82 -21.51 17.77
CA GLU A 400 -24.43 -22.78 18.39
C GLU A 400 -25.46 -23.23 19.44
N ALA A 401 -25.98 -22.32 20.27
CA ALA A 401 -27.05 -22.63 21.21
C ALA A 401 -28.34 -23.11 20.52
N LYS A 402 -28.74 -22.45 19.42
CA LYS A 402 -29.91 -22.87 18.61
C LYS A 402 -29.72 -24.25 17.99
N LEU A 403 -28.54 -24.56 17.46
CA LEU A 403 -28.25 -25.88 16.89
C LEU A 403 -28.30 -27.00 17.93
N ASN A 404 -27.72 -26.77 19.12
CA ASN A 404 -27.75 -27.74 20.22
C ASN A 404 -29.19 -28.02 20.70
N PHE A 405 -30.03 -27.00 20.73
CA PHE A 405 -31.45 -27.16 21.04
C PHE A 405 -32.18 -28.06 20.03
N PHE A 406 -32.08 -27.76 18.73
CA PHE A 406 -32.76 -28.57 17.70
C PHE A 406 -32.28 -30.02 17.69
N THR A 407 -31.00 -30.24 18.00
CA THR A 407 -30.42 -31.58 18.15
C THR A 407 -31.05 -32.32 19.34
N GLY A 408 -31.17 -31.67 20.50
CA GLY A 408 -31.83 -32.24 21.68
C GLY A 408 -33.33 -32.51 21.48
N LEU A 409 -34.06 -31.58 20.87
CA LEU A 409 -35.48 -31.71 20.58
C LEU A 409 -35.77 -32.86 19.61
N SER A 410 -34.92 -33.04 18.59
CA SER A 410 -35.02 -34.17 17.66
C SER A 410 -34.94 -35.51 18.39
N HIS A 411 -34.12 -35.60 19.45
CA HIS A 411 -34.00 -36.81 20.27
C HIS A 411 -35.29 -37.08 21.06
N GLU A 412 -35.81 -36.07 21.74
CA GLU A 412 -37.01 -36.19 22.56
C GLU A 412 -38.27 -36.56 21.76
N PHE A 413 -38.30 -36.24 20.46
CA PHE A 413 -39.34 -36.71 19.55
C PHE A 413 -39.15 -38.16 19.10
N LYS A 414 -37.91 -38.58 18.80
CA LYS A 414 -37.65 -39.90 18.21
C LYS A 414 -37.98 -41.05 19.15
N THR A 415 -37.71 -40.92 20.45
CA THR A 415 -38.00 -41.98 21.42
C THR A 415 -39.49 -42.33 21.56
N PRO A 416 -40.41 -41.37 21.80
CA PRO A 416 -41.84 -41.68 21.86
C PRO A 416 -42.36 -42.18 20.51
N ILE A 417 -41.88 -41.64 19.38
CA ILE A 417 -42.25 -42.14 18.05
C ILE A 417 -41.80 -43.60 17.86
N THR A 418 -40.61 -43.97 18.33
CA THR A 418 -40.11 -45.35 18.27
C THR A 418 -41.02 -46.29 19.04
N LEU A 419 -41.39 -45.93 20.27
CA LEU A 419 -42.29 -46.74 21.12
C LEU A 419 -43.70 -46.85 20.53
N ILE A 420 -44.25 -45.77 19.96
CA ILE A 420 -45.54 -45.80 19.27
C ILE A 420 -45.46 -46.72 18.05
N MET A 421 -44.44 -46.55 17.20
CA MET A 421 -44.30 -47.34 15.98
C MET A 421 -44.10 -48.82 16.28
N SER A 422 -43.22 -49.15 17.23
CA SER A 422 -42.96 -50.54 17.63
C SER A 422 -44.17 -51.20 18.29
N SER A 423 -44.95 -50.43 19.07
CA SER A 423 -46.21 -50.91 19.65
C SER A 423 -47.28 -51.14 18.58
N ILE A 424 -47.40 -50.25 17.58
CA ILE A 424 -48.30 -50.43 16.44
C ILE A 424 -47.89 -51.64 15.59
N GLU A 425 -46.60 -51.81 15.30
CA GLU A 425 -46.07 -53.01 14.61
C GLU A 425 -46.42 -54.28 15.40
N SER A 426 -46.20 -54.28 16.71
CA SER A 426 -46.56 -55.40 17.58
C SER A 426 -48.07 -55.69 17.58
N LEU A 427 -48.92 -54.65 17.54
CA LEU A 427 -50.37 -54.81 17.44
C LEU A 427 -50.80 -55.32 16.05
N ARG A 428 -50.05 -55.03 14.99
CA ARG A 428 -50.33 -55.54 13.62
C ARG A 428 -49.96 -57.01 13.43
N GLU A 429 -48.97 -57.51 14.16
CA GLU A 429 -48.58 -58.93 14.15
C GLU A 429 -49.52 -59.83 14.99
N TRP A 430 -50.54 -59.24 15.63
CA TRP A 430 -51.52 -59.89 16.50
C TRP A 430 -52.27 -61.06 15.83
N ASP A 431 -52.43 -61.07 14.50
CA ASP A 431 -53.22 -62.08 13.81
C ASP A 431 -52.64 -63.52 13.88
N LYS A 432 -51.49 -63.72 14.54
CA LYS A 432 -50.83 -65.04 14.67
C LYS A 432 -50.70 -65.62 16.07
N GLN A 433 -50.97 -64.90 17.16
CA GLN A 433 -50.80 -65.45 18.52
C GLN A 433 -51.90 -65.00 19.49
N LYS A 434 -52.80 -65.92 19.85
CA LYS A 434 -53.75 -65.76 20.95
C LYS A 434 -52.98 -65.63 22.27
N GLY A 435 -53.03 -64.47 22.93
CA GLY A 435 -52.69 -64.38 24.36
C GLY A 435 -52.02 -63.10 24.89
N TYR A 436 -51.59 -62.14 24.07
CA TYR A 436 -50.96 -60.92 24.59
C TYR A 436 -52.00 -59.86 25.00
N LYS A 437 -51.83 -59.28 26.20
CA LYS A 437 -52.69 -58.22 26.76
C LYS A 437 -52.51 -56.92 25.98
N THR A 438 -53.38 -56.68 25.00
CA THR A 438 -53.48 -55.48 24.15
C THR A 438 -53.45 -54.15 24.90
N GLY A 439 -53.78 -54.14 26.20
CA GLY A 439 -53.82 -52.94 27.03
C GLY A 439 -52.46 -52.25 27.19
N PHE A 440 -51.37 -53.00 27.33
CA PHE A 440 -50.04 -52.40 27.57
C PHE A 440 -49.51 -51.65 26.34
N GLU A 441 -49.61 -52.24 25.14
CA GLU A 441 -49.19 -51.57 23.90
C GLU A 441 -50.06 -50.35 23.57
N VAL A 442 -51.38 -50.42 23.82
CA VAL A 442 -52.28 -49.27 23.62
C VAL A 442 -51.96 -48.15 24.62
N GLU A 443 -51.72 -48.49 25.88
CA GLU A 443 -51.30 -47.53 26.91
C GLU A 443 -49.95 -46.89 26.57
N LEU A 444 -48.99 -47.66 26.07
CA LEU A 444 -47.69 -47.16 25.65
C LEU A 444 -47.80 -46.20 24.45
N ILE A 445 -48.69 -46.51 23.49
CA ILE A 445 -49.01 -45.60 22.37
C ILE A 445 -49.62 -44.30 22.90
N GLN A 446 -50.59 -44.39 23.81
CA GLN A 446 -51.32 -43.24 24.33
C GLN A 446 -50.39 -42.33 25.15
N ASN A 447 -49.61 -42.88 26.08
CA ASN A 447 -48.68 -42.13 26.93
C ASN A 447 -47.59 -41.43 26.10
N ASN A 448 -47.03 -42.12 25.11
CA ASN A 448 -46.00 -41.53 24.24
C ASN A 448 -46.57 -40.51 23.25
N SER A 449 -47.82 -40.67 22.80
CA SER A 449 -48.51 -39.68 21.96
C SER A 449 -48.78 -38.40 22.73
N ASN A 450 -49.24 -38.53 23.99
CA ASN A 450 -49.44 -37.41 24.89
C ASN A 450 -48.11 -36.68 25.19
N ARG A 451 -47.02 -37.44 25.38
CA ARG A 451 -45.68 -36.87 25.54
C ARG A 451 -45.23 -36.08 24.31
N LEU A 452 -45.44 -36.60 23.11
CA LEU A 452 -45.10 -35.91 21.86
C LEU A 452 -45.92 -34.61 21.69
N LEU A 453 -47.22 -34.66 21.99
CA LEU A 453 -48.09 -33.49 21.94
C LEU A 453 -47.63 -32.40 22.92
N ARG A 454 -47.26 -32.76 24.15
CA ARG A 454 -46.68 -31.81 25.12
C ARG A 454 -45.42 -31.14 24.59
N LEU A 455 -44.52 -31.90 23.96
CA LEU A 455 -43.29 -31.35 23.38
C LEU A 455 -43.54 -30.40 22.21
N ILE A 456 -44.53 -30.70 21.35
CA ILE A 456 -44.96 -29.82 20.26
C ILE A 456 -45.55 -28.53 20.82
N ASN A 457 -46.42 -28.62 21.82
CA ASN A 457 -47.03 -27.45 22.45
C ASN A 457 -45.97 -26.56 23.12
N ASN A 458 -44.99 -27.14 23.81
CA ASN A 458 -43.87 -26.39 24.40
C ASN A 458 -43.02 -25.66 23.33
N LEU A 459 -42.83 -26.28 22.15
CA LEU A 459 -42.12 -25.65 21.03
C LEU A 459 -42.92 -24.48 20.43
N LEU A 460 -44.25 -24.64 20.29
CA LEU A 460 -45.13 -23.58 19.82
C LEU A 460 -45.19 -22.41 20.81
N ASP A 461 -45.23 -22.70 22.12
CA ASP A 461 -45.20 -21.70 23.17
C ASP A 461 -43.86 -20.94 23.16
N PHE A 462 -42.73 -21.63 22.98
CA PHE A 462 -41.42 -20.99 22.80
C PHE A 462 -41.38 -20.04 21.60
N ARG A 463 -41.87 -20.48 20.44
CA ARG A 463 -41.98 -19.63 19.24
C ARG A 463 -42.82 -18.37 19.49
N LYS A 464 -43.98 -18.53 20.13
CA LYS A 464 -44.87 -17.40 20.44
C LYS A 464 -44.23 -16.39 21.39
N VAL A 465 -43.43 -16.86 22.35
CA VAL A 465 -42.68 -16.01 23.28
C VAL A 465 -41.51 -15.30 22.60
N GLU A 466 -40.72 -15.97 21.72
CA GLU A 466 -39.61 -15.35 20.96
C GLU A 466 -40.13 -14.24 20.00
N ASP A 467 -41.30 -14.45 19.40
CA ASP A 467 -41.96 -13.49 18.50
C ASP A 467 -42.75 -12.39 19.27
N GLN A 468 -42.70 -12.34 20.61
CA GLN A 468 -43.45 -11.42 21.49
C GLN A 468 -44.99 -11.45 21.32
N ASN A 469 -45.53 -12.55 20.79
CA ASN A 469 -46.94 -12.70 20.44
C ASN A 469 -47.78 -13.40 21.54
N PHE A 470 -47.44 -13.20 22.82
CA PHE A 470 -48.12 -13.86 23.95
C PHE A 470 -48.89 -12.84 24.81
N ASN A 471 -50.20 -13.01 24.93
CA ASN A 471 -51.07 -12.18 25.78
C ASN A 471 -51.50 -12.97 27.01
N VAL A 472 -51.30 -12.41 28.21
CA VAL A 472 -51.77 -12.99 29.49
C VAL A 472 -53.26 -12.82 29.64
N ARG A 473 -53.94 -13.87 30.12
CA ARG A 473 -55.37 -13.84 30.45
C ARG A 473 -55.55 -14.13 31.94
N ALA A 474 -55.35 -13.12 32.77
CA ALA A 474 -55.37 -13.25 34.22
C ALA A 474 -56.81 -13.29 34.76
N SER A 475 -57.10 -14.23 35.67
CA SER A 475 -58.35 -14.32 36.41
C SER A 475 -58.10 -14.44 37.91
N GLU A 476 -59.04 -13.97 38.72
CA GLU A 476 -58.96 -14.05 40.18
C GLU A 476 -58.99 -15.52 40.62
N THR A 477 -57.91 -15.96 41.27
CA THR A 477 -57.68 -17.36 41.62
C THR A 477 -57.12 -17.45 43.03
N ASN A 478 -57.74 -18.30 43.87
CA ASN A 478 -57.20 -18.64 45.17
C ASN A 478 -55.90 -19.45 45.01
N ILE A 479 -54.77 -18.85 45.38
CA ILE A 479 -53.45 -19.42 45.09
C ILE A 479 -53.18 -20.68 45.90
N PHE A 480 -53.70 -20.77 47.13
CA PHE A 480 -53.52 -21.95 47.97
C PHE A 480 -54.29 -23.14 47.40
N ARG A 481 -55.57 -22.97 47.04
CA ARG A 481 -56.38 -24.02 46.41
C ARG A 481 -55.79 -24.45 45.07
N PHE A 482 -55.39 -23.50 44.23
CA PHE A 482 -54.72 -23.79 42.96
C PHE A 482 -53.44 -24.62 43.17
N SER A 483 -52.56 -24.17 44.08
CA SER A 483 -51.32 -24.88 44.40
C SER A 483 -51.58 -26.26 45.01
N ASN A 484 -52.61 -26.39 45.84
CA ASN A 484 -52.99 -27.63 46.49
C ASN A 484 -53.57 -28.65 45.49
N ASN A 485 -54.29 -28.19 44.45
CA ASN A 485 -54.76 -29.05 43.37
C ASN A 485 -53.58 -29.69 42.64
N ILE A 486 -52.61 -28.89 42.21
CA ILE A 486 -51.40 -29.40 41.53
C ILE A 486 -50.57 -30.26 42.49
N PHE A 487 -50.46 -29.88 43.77
CA PHE A 487 -49.82 -30.69 44.80
C PHE A 487 -50.44 -32.10 44.87
N ASN A 488 -51.77 -32.20 44.86
CA ASN A 488 -52.45 -33.50 44.90
C ASN A 488 -52.16 -34.38 43.68
N GLU A 489 -51.94 -33.80 42.49
CA GLU A 489 -51.56 -34.57 41.29
C GLU A 489 -50.21 -35.29 41.45
N PHE A 490 -49.28 -34.73 42.22
CA PHE A 490 -47.97 -35.33 42.47
C PHE A 490 -47.91 -36.22 43.73
N MET A 491 -48.99 -36.29 44.52
CA MET A 491 -49.03 -37.09 45.75
C MET A 491 -48.86 -38.59 45.50
N GLY A 492 -49.39 -39.10 44.38
CA GLY A 492 -49.23 -40.51 44.00
C GLY A 492 -47.76 -40.87 43.77
N GLU A 493 -47.03 -40.02 43.05
CA GLU A 493 -45.60 -40.21 42.78
C GLU A 493 -44.76 -40.05 44.06
N ALA A 494 -45.10 -39.08 44.92
CA ALA A 494 -44.45 -38.89 46.21
C ALA A 494 -44.56 -40.13 47.09
N LYS A 495 -45.76 -40.71 47.20
CA LYS A 495 -46.00 -41.93 47.98
C LYS A 495 -45.24 -43.12 47.43
N LYS A 496 -45.23 -43.29 46.09
CA LYS A 496 -44.51 -44.37 45.41
C LYS A 496 -43.01 -44.34 45.67
N ARG A 497 -42.43 -43.14 45.75
CA ARG A 497 -40.99 -42.93 45.93
C ARG A 497 -40.56 -42.64 47.38
N GLY A 498 -41.51 -42.70 48.31
CA GLY A 498 -41.28 -42.38 49.73
C GLY A 498 -40.89 -40.93 49.99
N ILE A 499 -41.08 -40.01 49.05
CA ILE A 499 -40.69 -38.61 49.18
C ILE A 499 -41.66 -37.90 50.14
N LYS A 500 -41.12 -37.22 51.16
CA LYS A 500 -41.91 -36.35 52.03
C LYS A 500 -42.31 -35.11 51.25
N PHE A 501 -43.58 -35.02 50.86
CA PHE A 501 -44.12 -33.93 50.08
C PHE A 501 -45.14 -33.15 50.91
N ASN A 502 -44.87 -31.88 51.19
CA ASN A 502 -45.76 -31.04 52.00
C ASN A 502 -46.05 -29.71 51.31
N ILE A 503 -47.25 -29.18 51.55
CA ILE A 503 -47.62 -27.80 51.23
C ILE A 503 -47.97 -27.07 52.52
N THR A 504 -47.46 -25.85 52.68
CA THR A 504 -47.74 -24.99 53.84
C THR A 504 -48.00 -23.56 53.37
N THR A 505 -48.88 -22.86 54.06
CA THR A 505 -49.15 -21.45 53.81
C THR A 505 -49.39 -20.70 55.12
N ASN A 506 -49.13 -19.39 55.12
CA ASN A 506 -49.54 -18.48 56.19
C ASN A 506 -50.91 -17.81 55.94
N ASN A 507 -51.52 -18.00 54.75
CA ASN A 507 -52.83 -17.46 54.39
C ASN A 507 -53.55 -18.36 53.36
N GLU A 508 -54.58 -19.10 53.80
CA GLU A 508 -55.34 -20.02 52.93
C GLU A 508 -56.37 -19.32 52.02
N ASP A 509 -56.81 -18.11 52.38
CA ASP A 509 -57.83 -17.33 51.65
C ASP A 509 -57.21 -16.27 50.71
N LEU A 510 -55.98 -16.52 50.24
CA LEU A 510 -55.24 -15.58 49.40
C LEU A 510 -55.62 -15.70 47.92
N ASP A 511 -56.25 -14.66 47.39
CA ASP A 511 -56.63 -14.54 45.97
C ASP A 511 -55.65 -13.66 45.18
N LEU A 512 -55.25 -14.13 43.99
CA LEU A 512 -54.34 -13.44 43.06
C LEU A 512 -54.90 -13.47 41.63
N PHE A 513 -54.58 -12.45 40.83
CA PHE A 513 -54.88 -12.44 39.40
C PHE A 513 -53.78 -13.17 38.65
N ILE A 514 -54.06 -14.38 38.19
CA ILE A 514 -53.12 -15.20 37.41
C ILE A 514 -53.81 -15.81 36.19
N ASP A 515 -53.06 -16.01 35.12
CA ASP A 515 -53.46 -16.92 34.05
C ASP A 515 -53.21 -18.35 34.54
N ARG A 516 -54.31 -19.01 34.91
CA ARG A 516 -54.29 -20.37 35.48
C ARG A 516 -53.53 -21.34 34.58
N ASN A 517 -53.69 -21.25 33.26
CA ASN A 517 -53.06 -22.18 32.31
C ASN A 517 -51.54 -21.98 32.22
N LEU A 518 -51.09 -20.72 32.25
CA LEU A 518 -49.65 -20.42 32.24
C LEU A 518 -48.99 -20.75 33.57
N MET A 519 -49.66 -20.42 34.68
CA MET A 519 -49.14 -20.70 36.01
C MET A 519 -49.14 -22.21 36.31
N ASP A 520 -50.11 -22.96 35.78
CA ASP A 520 -50.14 -24.43 35.86
C ASP A 520 -48.89 -25.03 35.20
N LYS A 521 -48.56 -24.59 33.99
CA LYS A 521 -47.32 -24.98 33.30
C LYS A 521 -46.07 -24.65 34.10
N VAL A 522 -46.03 -23.48 34.75
CA VAL A 522 -44.90 -23.08 35.62
C VAL A 522 -44.78 -24.04 36.80
N TYR A 523 -45.86 -24.26 37.53
CA TYR A 523 -45.91 -25.14 38.70
C TYR A 523 -45.54 -26.57 38.34
N PHE A 524 -46.16 -27.11 37.29
CA PHE A 524 -45.88 -28.46 36.79
C PHE A 524 -44.41 -28.61 36.38
N ASN A 525 -43.83 -27.61 35.71
CA ASN A 525 -42.42 -27.66 35.32
C ASN A 525 -41.47 -27.58 36.52
N LEU A 526 -41.75 -26.73 37.52
CA LEU A 526 -40.93 -26.65 38.73
C LEU A 526 -41.04 -27.93 39.58
N LEU A 527 -42.25 -28.45 39.79
CA LEU A 527 -42.48 -29.67 40.56
C LEU A 527 -41.93 -30.91 39.86
N SER A 528 -42.16 -31.07 38.56
CA SER A 528 -41.58 -32.18 37.81
C SER A 528 -40.06 -32.16 37.85
N ASN A 529 -39.41 -30.99 37.85
CA ASN A 529 -37.97 -30.87 38.08
C ASN A 529 -37.58 -31.25 39.52
N ALA A 530 -38.30 -30.74 40.53
CA ALA A 530 -38.04 -31.09 41.93
C ALA A 530 -38.12 -32.62 42.15
N PHE A 531 -39.17 -33.28 41.67
CA PHE A 531 -39.30 -34.74 41.74
C PHE A 531 -38.20 -35.45 40.95
N LYS A 532 -37.84 -34.96 39.77
CA LYS A 532 -36.81 -35.56 38.93
C LYS A 532 -35.42 -35.57 39.59
N PHE A 533 -35.08 -34.54 40.37
CA PHE A 533 -33.74 -34.34 40.93
C PHE A 533 -33.64 -34.65 42.44
N THR A 534 -34.77 -34.91 43.10
CA THR A 534 -34.82 -35.39 44.48
C THR A 534 -34.68 -36.91 44.52
N PRO A 535 -33.77 -37.49 45.32
CA PRO A 535 -33.66 -38.93 45.49
C PRO A 535 -34.87 -39.52 46.24
N ASP A 536 -35.07 -40.83 46.14
CA ASP A 536 -36.13 -41.54 46.86
C ASP A 536 -35.95 -41.37 48.38
N ASN A 537 -37.05 -41.29 49.13
CA ASN A 537 -37.08 -40.88 50.54
C ASN A 537 -36.60 -39.44 50.83
N GLY A 538 -36.44 -38.61 49.80
CA GLY A 538 -36.13 -37.18 49.91
C GLY A 538 -37.32 -36.35 50.41
N ARG A 539 -37.21 -35.02 50.26
CA ARG A 539 -38.19 -34.05 50.73
C ARG A 539 -38.40 -32.94 49.69
N ILE A 540 -39.66 -32.64 49.43
CA ILE A 540 -40.10 -31.51 48.61
C ILE A 540 -41.14 -30.73 49.42
N ASP A 541 -41.01 -29.42 49.51
CA ASP A 541 -41.97 -28.56 50.18
C ASP A 541 -42.40 -27.40 49.27
N ILE A 542 -43.70 -27.13 49.24
CA ILE A 542 -44.27 -25.90 48.68
C ILE A 542 -44.63 -24.98 49.84
N VAL A 543 -44.06 -23.78 49.89
CA VAL A 543 -44.34 -22.79 50.94
C VAL A 543 -44.87 -21.52 50.29
N ILE A 544 -46.12 -21.16 50.61
CA ILE A 544 -46.76 -19.93 50.12
C ILE A 544 -46.75 -18.91 51.25
N ASN A 545 -45.97 -17.85 51.06
CA ASN A 545 -45.83 -16.76 52.02
C ASN A 545 -46.50 -15.49 51.49
N ASP A 546 -47.61 -15.14 52.12
CA ASP A 546 -48.24 -13.84 52.01
C ASP A 546 -47.44 -12.81 52.81
N ASN A 547 -46.71 -11.92 52.12
CA ASN A 547 -45.97 -10.85 52.79
C ASN A 547 -46.94 -9.69 53.09
N LEU A 548 -47.33 -9.47 54.34
CA LEU A 548 -48.26 -8.40 54.69
C LEU A 548 -47.67 -6.98 54.49
N ASP A 549 -46.35 -6.84 54.64
CA ASP A 549 -45.63 -5.57 54.52
C ASP A 549 -45.26 -5.18 53.07
N LYS A 550 -45.41 -6.11 52.12
CA LYS A 550 -45.13 -5.90 50.69
C LYS A 550 -46.37 -6.28 49.89
N SER A 551 -46.70 -5.57 48.82
CA SER A 551 -47.83 -5.97 47.95
C SER A 551 -47.50 -7.19 47.08
N THR A 552 -46.78 -8.18 47.62
CA THR A 552 -46.28 -9.37 46.92
C THR A 552 -46.53 -10.65 47.70
N VAL A 553 -46.57 -11.76 46.97
CA VAL A 553 -46.69 -13.13 47.49
C VAL A 553 -45.50 -13.92 46.98
N ASP A 554 -44.82 -14.64 47.87
CA ASP A 554 -43.70 -15.51 47.50
C ASP A 554 -44.12 -16.98 47.60
N ILE A 555 -43.98 -17.72 46.50
CA ILE A 555 -44.22 -19.15 46.42
C ILE A 555 -42.87 -19.84 46.29
N HIS A 556 -42.50 -20.61 47.29
CA HIS A 556 -41.24 -21.33 47.37
C HIS A 556 -41.43 -22.80 47.04
N PHE A 557 -40.71 -23.29 46.05
CA PHE A 557 -40.59 -24.72 45.74
C PHE A 557 -39.22 -25.18 46.19
N LYS A 558 -39.19 -25.93 47.30
CA LYS A 558 -37.96 -26.40 47.94
C LYS A 558 -37.81 -27.89 47.73
N ASP A 559 -36.63 -28.31 47.28
CA ASP A 559 -36.22 -29.69 47.29
C ASP A 559 -34.88 -29.87 48.01
N ASN A 560 -34.63 -31.08 48.53
CA ASN A 560 -33.32 -31.47 49.06
C ASN A 560 -32.54 -32.36 48.08
N GLY A 561 -32.75 -32.14 46.78
CA GLY A 561 -32.11 -32.88 45.71
C GLY A 561 -30.63 -32.50 45.51
N ILE A 562 -30.09 -32.88 44.36
CA ILE A 562 -28.66 -32.73 44.02
C ILE A 562 -28.17 -31.28 43.93
N GLY A 563 -29.08 -30.31 43.86
CA GLY A 563 -28.77 -28.89 43.73
C GLY A 563 -28.20 -28.49 42.36
N ILE A 564 -28.08 -27.17 42.17
CA ILE A 564 -27.50 -26.49 41.02
C ILE A 564 -26.15 -25.84 41.42
N PRO A 565 -25.07 -26.03 40.64
CA PRO A 565 -23.78 -25.37 40.84
C PRO A 565 -23.85 -23.83 40.83
N GLU A 566 -23.09 -23.17 41.70
CA GLU A 566 -23.13 -21.71 41.86
C GLU A 566 -22.77 -20.93 40.59
N ASN A 567 -21.81 -21.44 39.81
CA ASN A 567 -21.39 -20.89 38.52
C ASN A 567 -22.48 -20.99 37.43
N GLU A 568 -23.50 -21.83 37.63
CA GLU A 568 -24.56 -22.10 36.65
C GLU A 568 -25.89 -21.41 36.99
N LEU A 569 -26.08 -20.94 38.23
CA LEU A 569 -27.31 -20.31 38.71
C LEU A 569 -27.78 -19.14 37.82
N LYS A 570 -26.86 -18.35 37.28
CA LYS A 570 -27.20 -17.20 36.41
C LYS A 570 -27.77 -17.63 35.05
N ASN A 571 -27.45 -18.85 34.61
CA ASN A 571 -27.76 -19.32 33.27
C ASN A 571 -28.95 -20.28 33.23
N VAL A 572 -29.49 -20.73 34.38
CA VAL A 572 -30.58 -21.73 34.42
C VAL A 572 -31.87 -21.31 33.70
N PHE A 573 -32.09 -20.01 33.58
CA PHE A 573 -33.24 -19.43 32.86
C PHE A 573 -32.91 -18.97 31.44
N THR A 574 -31.66 -19.13 31.00
CA THR A 574 -31.30 -18.87 29.61
C THR A 574 -31.89 -19.98 28.72
N PRO A 575 -32.41 -19.63 27.54
CA PRO A 575 -33.01 -20.62 26.65
C PRO A 575 -31.97 -21.68 26.28
N PHE A 576 -32.40 -22.94 26.26
CA PHE A 576 -31.60 -24.10 25.84
C PHE A 576 -30.48 -24.49 26.82
N PHE A 577 -30.43 -23.88 27.99
CA PHE A 577 -29.45 -24.20 29.01
C PHE A 577 -29.73 -25.57 29.64
N LYS A 578 -28.65 -26.34 29.83
CA LYS A 578 -28.64 -27.60 30.58
C LYS A 578 -27.53 -27.51 31.62
N GLY A 579 -27.85 -27.74 32.89
CA GLY A 579 -26.85 -27.76 33.94
C GLY A 579 -25.92 -28.98 33.80
N SER A 580 -24.65 -28.82 34.16
CA SER A 580 -23.65 -29.91 34.08
C SER A 580 -24.02 -31.13 34.93
N ASN A 581 -24.78 -30.90 36.00
CA ASN A 581 -25.26 -31.96 36.91
C ASN A 581 -26.52 -32.69 36.41
N ASN A 582 -27.12 -32.27 35.30
CA ASN A 582 -28.31 -32.90 34.73
C ASN A 582 -27.93 -33.92 33.65
N ARG A 583 -27.71 -35.18 34.06
CA ARG A 583 -27.36 -36.28 33.14
C ARG A 583 -28.52 -36.77 32.25
N LYS A 584 -29.75 -36.26 32.45
CA LYS A 584 -30.94 -36.67 31.69
C LYS A 584 -31.20 -35.70 30.54
N ASN A 585 -31.31 -36.22 29.32
CA ASN A 585 -31.67 -35.44 28.14
C ASN A 585 -33.00 -34.70 28.35
N SER A 586 -32.93 -33.36 28.38
CA SER A 586 -34.06 -32.43 28.47
C SER A 586 -33.89 -31.31 27.42
N SER A 587 -34.96 -30.67 26.98
CA SER A 587 -34.92 -29.61 25.96
C SER A 587 -34.29 -28.30 26.45
N GLY A 588 -34.16 -28.10 27.77
CA GLY A 588 -33.64 -26.87 28.36
C GLY A 588 -34.55 -25.64 28.18
N VAL A 589 -35.80 -25.86 27.76
CA VAL A 589 -36.77 -24.79 27.46
C VAL A 589 -37.73 -24.54 28.62
N GLY A 590 -38.02 -25.54 29.46
CA GLY A 590 -39.03 -25.45 30.51
C GLY A 590 -38.81 -24.31 31.51
N LEU A 591 -37.61 -24.17 32.07
CA LEU A 591 -37.29 -23.10 33.04
C LEU A 591 -37.26 -21.71 32.37
N HIS A 592 -36.77 -21.62 31.14
CA HIS A 592 -36.83 -20.38 30.37
C HIS A 592 -38.27 -19.94 30.14
N LEU A 593 -39.14 -20.84 29.67
CA LEU A 593 -40.57 -20.57 29.53
C LEU A 593 -41.22 -20.23 30.87
N SER A 594 -40.85 -20.93 31.95
CA SER A 594 -41.38 -20.63 33.29
C SER A 594 -41.05 -19.21 33.71
N LYS A 595 -39.81 -18.75 33.45
CA LYS A 595 -39.41 -17.36 33.68
C LYS A 595 -40.20 -16.40 32.80
N GLN A 596 -40.34 -16.67 31.51
CA GLN A 596 -41.10 -15.81 30.60
C GLN A 596 -42.58 -15.72 31.00
N PHE A 597 -43.20 -16.82 31.41
CA PHE A 597 -44.58 -16.83 31.90
C PHE A 597 -44.73 -16.06 33.21
N VAL A 598 -43.81 -16.21 34.17
CA VAL A 598 -43.82 -15.42 35.40
C VAL A 598 -43.59 -13.92 35.10
N GLU A 599 -42.68 -13.57 34.20
CA GLU A 599 -42.42 -12.19 33.78
C GLU A 599 -43.61 -11.58 33.02
N LEU A 600 -44.35 -12.37 32.26
CA LEU A 600 -45.61 -11.96 31.61
C LEU A 600 -46.69 -11.61 32.66
N HIS A 601 -46.69 -12.26 33.83
CA HIS A 601 -47.50 -11.87 34.99
C HIS A 601 -46.92 -10.67 35.75
N LEU A 602 -45.87 -10.05 35.21
CA LEU A 602 -45.06 -9.01 35.86
C LEU A 602 -44.43 -9.47 37.18
N GLY A 603 -44.39 -10.77 37.42
CA GLY A 603 -43.73 -11.38 38.56
C GLY A 603 -42.24 -11.57 38.34
N LYS A 604 -41.59 -12.15 39.35
CA LYS A 604 -40.17 -12.50 39.31
C LYS A 604 -39.99 -13.95 39.72
N ILE A 605 -39.12 -14.69 39.04
CA ILE A 605 -38.68 -16.01 39.48
C ILE A 605 -37.18 -15.98 39.79
N GLU A 606 -36.80 -16.54 40.93
CA GLU A 606 -35.42 -16.64 41.40
C GLU A 606 -35.10 -18.06 41.79
N VAL A 607 -33.80 -18.39 41.77
CA VAL A 607 -33.31 -19.70 42.21
C VAL A 607 -32.20 -19.53 43.24
N LYS A 608 -32.23 -20.36 44.27
CA LYS A 608 -31.16 -20.52 45.25
C LYS A 608 -30.83 -22.00 45.35
N SER A 609 -29.55 -22.33 45.43
CA SER A 609 -29.11 -23.72 45.56
C SER A 609 -27.90 -23.80 46.47
N TYR A 610 -27.92 -24.74 47.42
CA TYR A 610 -26.79 -25.04 48.29
C TYR A 610 -26.74 -26.55 48.59
N HIS A 611 -27.72 -27.05 49.35
CA HIS A 611 -27.94 -28.48 49.60
C HIS A 611 -29.40 -28.80 49.26
N GLY A 612 -29.68 -28.88 47.96
CA GLY A 612 -31.03 -28.82 47.40
C GLY A 612 -31.28 -27.52 46.63
N THR A 613 -32.43 -27.43 45.96
CA THR A 613 -32.81 -26.27 45.14
C THR A 613 -34.06 -25.61 45.71
N GLU A 614 -34.07 -24.28 45.70
CA GLU A 614 -35.23 -23.46 46.03
C GLU A 614 -35.53 -22.53 44.87
N PHE A 615 -36.68 -22.73 44.21
CA PHE A 615 -37.24 -21.76 43.27
C PHE A 615 -38.25 -20.88 43.99
N ILE A 616 -38.15 -19.57 43.79
CA ILE A 616 -38.99 -18.56 44.45
C ILE A 616 -39.71 -17.79 43.36
N ILE A 617 -41.04 -17.92 43.30
CA ILE A 617 -41.89 -17.09 42.44
C ILE A 617 -42.48 -15.97 43.29
N THR A 618 -42.24 -14.73 42.90
CA THR A 618 -42.83 -13.53 43.50
C THR A 618 -43.87 -12.97 42.55
N LEU A 619 -45.12 -12.88 43.02
CA LEU A 619 -46.26 -12.29 42.30
C LEU A 619 -46.78 -11.06 43.03
N PHE A 620 -47.35 -10.09 42.30
CA PHE A 620 -47.96 -8.90 42.87
C PHE A 620 -49.43 -9.15 43.26
N LYS A 621 -49.88 -8.53 44.35
CA LYS A 621 -51.29 -8.56 44.80
C LYS A 621 -52.15 -7.57 44.00
N GLY A 622 -53.44 -7.89 43.89
CA GLY A 622 -54.41 -7.06 43.16
C GLY A 622 -54.29 -7.20 41.64
N ASN A 623 -55.02 -6.37 40.90
CA ASN A 623 -55.11 -6.41 39.43
C ASN A 623 -54.55 -5.17 38.72
N THR A 624 -54.09 -4.17 39.47
CA THR A 624 -53.71 -2.84 38.95
C THR A 624 -52.49 -2.83 38.04
N HIS A 625 -51.77 -3.96 37.95
CA HIS A 625 -50.58 -4.12 37.11
C HIS A 625 -50.91 -4.76 35.75
N PHE A 626 -52.14 -5.26 35.56
CA PHE A 626 -52.65 -5.74 34.26
C PHE A 626 -53.50 -4.67 33.58
N ASN A 627 -53.48 -4.63 32.25
CA ASN A 627 -54.40 -3.80 31.47
C ASN A 627 -55.80 -4.46 31.41
N GLU A 628 -56.87 -3.67 31.20
CA GLU A 628 -58.26 -4.17 31.19
C GLU A 628 -58.52 -5.29 30.18
N ASP A 629 -57.76 -5.35 29.07
CA ASP A 629 -57.83 -6.38 28.04
C ASP A 629 -57.17 -7.72 28.44
N GLN A 630 -56.43 -7.74 29.54
CA GLN A 630 -55.74 -8.91 30.06
C GLN A 630 -56.50 -9.61 31.21
N ILE A 631 -57.55 -8.98 31.75
CA ILE A 631 -58.31 -9.50 32.91
C ILE A 631 -59.59 -10.19 32.41
N VAL A 632 -59.78 -11.46 32.79
CA VAL A 632 -60.95 -12.28 32.43
C VAL A 632 -61.80 -12.53 33.69
N ILE A 633 -63.11 -12.25 33.59
CA ILE A 633 -64.06 -12.25 34.72
C ILE A 633 -64.61 -13.65 35.04
N ASP A 634 -64.44 -14.63 34.15
CA ASP A 634 -64.99 -15.99 34.30
C ASP A 634 -63.87 -17.07 34.33
N PRO A 635 -63.65 -17.75 35.47
CA PRO A 635 -62.59 -18.76 35.63
C PRO A 635 -62.75 -20.01 34.76
N ASP A 636 -63.98 -20.35 34.35
CA ASP A 636 -64.30 -21.64 33.71
C ASP A 636 -64.18 -21.61 32.17
N LEU A 637 -64.09 -20.43 31.56
CA LEU A 637 -63.90 -20.27 30.10
C LEU A 637 -62.44 -20.42 29.64
N ALA A 638 -61.51 -20.66 30.56
CA ALA A 638 -60.10 -20.93 30.29
C ALA A 638 -59.76 -22.43 30.24
N ASP A 639 -60.66 -23.31 30.71
CA ASP A 639 -60.53 -24.77 30.63
C ASP A 639 -61.11 -25.28 29.31
N THR A 640 -60.36 -25.12 28.22
CA THR A 640 -60.65 -25.87 26.99
C THR A 640 -59.36 -26.28 26.30
N THR A 641 -58.67 -27.24 26.90
CA THR A 641 -58.20 -28.50 26.28
C THR A 641 -57.20 -29.15 27.24
N LEU A 642 -57.45 -30.43 27.56
CA LEU A 642 -56.61 -31.35 28.35
C LEU A 642 -56.88 -31.39 29.87
N SER A 643 -58.14 -31.62 30.25
CA SER A 643 -58.44 -32.45 31.43
C SER A 643 -58.98 -33.81 30.95
N ASP A 644 -58.74 -34.85 31.76
CA ASP A 644 -58.98 -36.29 31.55
C ASP A 644 -57.96 -37.07 30.71
N PHE A 645 -56.89 -37.54 31.36
CA PHE A 645 -56.44 -38.94 31.28
C PHE A 645 -55.66 -39.32 32.56
N SER A 646 -56.27 -39.12 33.73
CA SER A 646 -55.87 -39.80 34.97
C SER A 646 -56.84 -40.94 35.23
N GLY A 647 -56.61 -42.07 34.55
CA GLY A 647 -57.24 -43.34 34.91
C GLY A 647 -56.30 -44.11 35.83
N GLU A 648 -56.42 -43.95 37.14
CA GLU A 648 -55.91 -44.93 38.09
C GLU A 648 -56.78 -46.19 38.01
N ILE A 649 -56.15 -47.34 37.71
CA ILE A 649 -56.61 -48.63 38.20
C ILE A 649 -55.48 -49.19 39.06
N THR A 650 -55.78 -49.32 40.35
CA THR A 650 -54.94 -49.89 41.40
C THR A 650 -54.67 -51.38 41.20
N LEU A 651 -53.39 -51.74 41.33
CA LEU A 651 -52.78 -52.91 41.99
C LEU A 651 -53.41 -54.31 41.78
N ASP A 652 -52.59 -55.23 41.28
CA ASP A 652 -52.24 -56.42 42.09
C ASP A 652 -50.85 -56.94 41.65
N ASP A 653 -49.82 -56.61 42.45
CA ASP A 653 -48.55 -57.32 42.44
C ASP A 653 -48.79 -58.63 43.17
N ASN A 654 -49.08 -59.69 42.41
CA ASN A 654 -48.91 -61.05 42.92
C ASN A 654 -48.87 -62.08 41.78
N TYR A 655 -47.70 -62.72 41.67
CA TYR A 655 -47.44 -64.03 41.09
C TYR A 655 -47.62 -64.22 39.57
N LEU A 656 -46.49 -64.30 38.87
CA LEU A 656 -45.77 -65.56 38.72
C LEU A 656 -44.36 -65.27 38.20
N GLU A 657 -43.37 -65.57 39.03
CA GLU A 657 -42.03 -65.91 38.54
C GLU A 657 -42.20 -67.01 37.48
N LEU A 658 -41.85 -66.72 36.23
CA LEU A 658 -41.58 -67.78 35.28
C LEU A 658 -40.21 -68.35 35.63
N ASP A 659 -40.30 -69.36 36.48
CA ASP A 659 -39.31 -70.36 36.83
C ASP A 659 -38.31 -70.56 35.68
N THR A 660 -37.06 -70.22 35.97
CA THR A 660 -35.89 -70.49 35.16
C THR A 660 -35.82 -71.98 34.84
N LYS A 661 -36.26 -72.37 33.65
CA LYS A 661 -35.56 -73.45 32.95
C LYS A 661 -34.37 -72.81 32.27
N ILE A 662 -33.22 -72.85 32.95
CA ILE A 662 -31.93 -72.83 32.28
C ILE A 662 -32.02 -73.94 31.22
N ARG A 663 -32.29 -73.56 29.98
CA ARG A 663 -31.92 -74.41 28.85
C ARG A 663 -30.42 -74.25 28.80
N GLU A 664 -29.66 -75.32 28.97
CA GLU A 664 -28.19 -75.27 29.02
C GLU A 664 -27.53 -74.68 27.75
N ASP A 665 -28.33 -74.22 26.78
CA ASP A 665 -27.93 -73.61 25.50
C ASP A 665 -28.66 -72.28 25.14
N SER A 666 -29.25 -71.51 26.08
CA SER A 666 -29.82 -70.17 25.76
C SER A 666 -28.74 -69.08 25.66
N TYR A 667 -28.81 -68.25 24.61
CA TYR A 667 -27.91 -67.11 24.43
C TYR A 667 -28.28 -65.94 25.35
N SER A 668 -27.26 -65.24 25.85
CA SER A 668 -27.41 -64.09 26.74
C SER A 668 -27.28 -62.75 26.01
N ILE A 669 -28.15 -61.79 26.33
CA ILE A 669 -28.14 -60.43 25.77
C ILE A 669 -28.03 -59.40 26.89
N LEU A 670 -27.04 -58.52 26.79
CA LEU A 670 -26.94 -57.32 27.63
C LEU A 670 -27.57 -56.13 26.90
N LEU A 671 -28.63 -55.55 27.48
CA LEU A 671 -29.29 -54.36 27.00
C LEU A 671 -28.87 -53.14 27.85
N ILE A 672 -28.21 -52.19 27.22
CA ILE A 672 -27.74 -50.92 27.79
C ILE A 672 -28.61 -49.79 27.24
N GLU A 673 -29.60 -49.34 28.02
CA GLU A 673 -30.60 -48.35 27.61
C GLU A 673 -31.07 -47.55 28.83
N ASP A 674 -30.95 -46.23 28.78
CA ASP A 674 -31.34 -45.34 29.89
C ASP A 674 -32.86 -45.12 29.96
N ASN A 675 -33.56 -45.27 28.83
CA ASN A 675 -35.01 -45.19 28.79
C ASN A 675 -35.66 -46.47 29.35
N ARG A 676 -36.22 -46.36 30.56
CA ARG A 676 -36.88 -47.46 31.26
C ARG A 676 -38.03 -48.10 30.45
N ASP A 677 -38.81 -47.32 29.72
CA ASP A 677 -39.97 -47.84 28.96
C ASP A 677 -39.51 -48.68 27.76
N LEU A 678 -38.50 -48.20 27.02
CA LEU A 678 -37.91 -48.94 25.91
C LEU A 678 -37.13 -50.18 26.39
N SER A 679 -36.38 -50.03 27.47
CA SER A 679 -35.65 -51.12 28.12
C SER A 679 -36.60 -52.24 28.54
N PHE A 680 -37.71 -51.89 29.21
CA PHE A 680 -38.74 -52.84 29.64
C PHE A 680 -39.48 -53.48 28.47
N PHE A 681 -39.84 -52.70 27.43
CA PHE A 681 -40.44 -53.23 26.21
C PHE A 681 -39.56 -54.28 25.53
N LEU A 682 -38.26 -53.98 25.34
CA LEU A 682 -37.31 -54.91 24.73
C LEU A 682 -37.05 -56.13 25.61
N LYS A 683 -36.92 -55.95 26.93
CA LYS A 683 -36.79 -57.07 27.88
C LYS A 683 -37.95 -58.05 27.76
N ASN A 684 -39.19 -57.55 27.74
CA ASN A 684 -40.37 -58.40 27.71
C ASN A 684 -40.52 -59.15 26.37
N LYS A 685 -40.13 -58.53 25.26
CA LYS A 685 -40.25 -59.16 23.93
C LYS A 685 -39.09 -60.12 23.62
N LEU A 686 -37.84 -59.72 23.90
CA LEU A 686 -36.65 -60.55 23.64
C LEU A 686 -36.43 -61.61 24.73
N GLY A 687 -36.85 -61.34 25.97
CA GLY A 687 -36.75 -62.26 27.10
C GLY A 687 -37.57 -63.54 26.96
N VAL A 688 -38.39 -63.66 25.90
CA VAL A 688 -39.07 -64.90 25.53
C VAL A 688 -38.08 -65.91 24.91
N GLU A 689 -37.06 -65.44 24.19
CA GLU A 689 -36.09 -66.28 23.46
C GLU A 689 -34.67 -66.25 24.05
N TYR A 690 -34.32 -65.22 24.83
CA TYR A 690 -32.95 -64.95 25.29
C TYR A 690 -32.89 -64.61 26.78
N ASP A 691 -31.73 -64.85 27.40
CA ASP A 691 -31.47 -64.44 28.79
C ASP A 691 -31.05 -62.97 28.83
N MET A 692 -31.87 -62.11 29.45
CA MET A 692 -31.70 -60.65 29.40
C MET A 692 -31.01 -60.08 30.65
N ILE A 693 -29.91 -59.36 30.45
CA ILE A 693 -29.22 -58.54 31.46
C ILE A 693 -29.49 -57.07 31.12
N LEU A 694 -29.84 -56.24 32.10
CA LEU A 694 -30.18 -54.83 31.89
C LEU A 694 -29.15 -53.90 32.54
N SER A 695 -28.83 -52.81 31.86
CA SER A 695 -28.01 -51.72 32.36
C SER A 695 -28.61 -50.39 31.92
N ASP A 696 -28.46 -49.35 32.75
CA ASP A 696 -28.83 -47.97 32.41
C ASP A 696 -27.68 -47.18 31.76
N GLY A 697 -26.54 -47.84 31.50
CA GLY A 697 -25.34 -47.26 30.90
C GLY A 697 -24.25 -46.89 31.89
N THR A 698 -24.54 -46.82 33.19
CA THR A 698 -23.51 -46.46 34.20
C THR A 698 -22.59 -47.64 34.52
N ASP A 699 -23.14 -48.85 34.57
CA ASP A 699 -22.47 -50.11 34.92
C ASP A 699 -22.28 -51.05 33.72
N GLY A 700 -22.70 -50.65 32.52
CA GLY A 700 -22.77 -51.52 31.35
C GLY A 700 -21.43 -52.15 30.93
N ILE A 701 -20.31 -51.44 31.12
CA ILE A 701 -18.97 -51.98 30.86
C ILE A 701 -18.60 -53.04 31.90
N GLU A 702 -18.92 -52.78 33.18
CA GLU A 702 -18.63 -53.70 34.28
C GLU A 702 -19.43 -55.00 34.12
N LEU A 703 -20.73 -54.89 33.82
CA LEU A 703 -21.59 -56.04 33.55
C LEU A 703 -21.13 -56.82 32.31
N ALA A 704 -20.66 -56.14 31.26
CA ALA A 704 -20.11 -56.81 30.08
C ALA A 704 -18.83 -57.61 30.43
N PHE A 705 -17.97 -57.08 31.30
CA PHE A 705 -16.77 -57.78 31.79
C PHE A 705 -17.11 -58.92 32.76
N GLU A 706 -18.12 -58.74 33.59
CA GLU A 706 -18.51 -59.72 34.59
C GLU A 706 -19.25 -60.90 33.95
N HIS A 707 -20.22 -60.66 33.07
CA HIS A 707 -21.08 -61.71 32.55
C HIS A 707 -20.64 -62.26 31.19
N ILE A 708 -19.90 -61.49 30.39
CA ILE A 708 -19.48 -61.83 29.01
C ILE A 708 -20.69 -62.32 28.19
N PRO A 709 -21.66 -61.42 27.90
CA PRO A 709 -22.87 -61.77 27.16
C PRO A 709 -22.56 -62.20 25.72
N ASP A 710 -23.51 -62.86 25.06
CA ASP A 710 -23.38 -63.29 23.67
C ASP A 710 -23.69 -62.18 22.65
N VAL A 711 -24.52 -61.21 23.03
CA VAL A 711 -24.79 -59.99 22.25
C VAL A 711 -24.97 -58.81 23.21
N ILE A 712 -24.51 -57.62 22.81
CA ILE A 712 -24.80 -56.37 23.52
C ILE A 712 -25.65 -55.48 22.63
N ILE A 713 -26.73 -54.93 23.16
CA ILE A 713 -27.54 -53.88 22.54
C ILE A 713 -27.31 -52.61 23.34
N CYS A 714 -26.84 -51.53 22.71
CA CYS A 714 -26.41 -50.32 23.41
C CYS A 714 -26.98 -49.06 22.77
N ASP A 715 -27.60 -48.18 23.56
CA ASP A 715 -27.94 -46.84 23.11
C ASP A 715 -26.70 -45.94 23.06
N ILE A 716 -26.71 -44.93 22.19
CA ILE A 716 -25.61 -43.95 22.07
C ILE A 716 -25.67 -42.92 23.20
N ASN A 717 -26.86 -42.41 23.50
CA ASN A 717 -27.02 -41.23 24.34
C ASN A 717 -27.20 -41.62 25.81
N LEU A 718 -26.15 -42.20 26.38
CA LEU A 718 -26.12 -42.65 27.77
C LEU A 718 -25.54 -41.56 28.69
N PRO A 719 -25.89 -41.56 30.00
CA PRO A 719 -25.61 -40.47 30.94
C PRO A 719 -24.12 -40.24 31.25
N ASP A 720 -23.28 -41.29 31.20
CA ASP A 720 -21.88 -41.22 31.65
C ASP A 720 -20.86 -41.33 30.51
N LYS A 721 -20.93 -42.43 29.75
CA LYS A 721 -20.08 -42.64 28.57
C LYS A 721 -20.99 -42.80 27.37
N ASN A 722 -20.61 -42.19 26.25
CA ASN A 722 -21.37 -42.36 25.02
C ASN A 722 -21.32 -43.84 24.59
N GLY A 723 -22.41 -44.38 24.04
CA GLY A 723 -22.45 -45.75 23.53
C GLY A 723 -21.35 -46.09 22.52
N PHE A 724 -20.85 -45.11 21.76
CA PHE A 724 -19.65 -45.29 20.92
C PHE A 724 -18.38 -45.51 21.73
N GLU A 725 -18.20 -44.78 22.82
CA GLU A 725 -17.05 -44.94 23.72
C GLU A 725 -17.13 -46.27 24.46
N ILE A 726 -18.32 -46.65 24.92
CA ILE A 726 -18.56 -47.97 25.51
C ILE A 726 -18.23 -49.06 24.49
N CYS A 727 -18.71 -48.95 23.25
CA CYS A 727 -18.39 -49.89 22.18
C CYS A 727 -16.89 -49.97 21.93
N GLU A 728 -16.20 -48.84 21.80
CA GLU A 728 -14.75 -48.80 21.55
C GLU A 728 -13.96 -49.42 22.72
N ILE A 729 -14.33 -49.12 23.97
CA ILE A 729 -13.71 -49.73 25.16
C ILE A 729 -13.91 -51.25 25.14
N LEU A 730 -15.14 -51.72 24.91
CA LEU A 730 -15.44 -53.15 24.92
C LEU A 730 -14.82 -53.89 23.73
N LYS A 731 -14.69 -53.24 22.57
CA LYS A 731 -14.04 -53.81 21.38
C LYS A 731 -12.51 -53.86 21.49
N ASN A 732 -11.91 -52.94 22.23
CA ASN A 732 -10.47 -52.91 22.49
C ASN A 732 -10.06 -53.77 23.71
N ASP A 733 -10.98 -54.10 24.61
CA ASP A 733 -10.69 -55.00 25.74
C ASP A 733 -10.68 -56.46 25.30
N LEU A 734 -9.64 -57.17 25.70
CA LEU A 734 -9.43 -58.57 25.37
C LEU A 734 -10.63 -59.43 25.78
N ARG A 735 -11.28 -59.17 26.93
CA ARG A 735 -12.36 -60.03 27.46
C ARG A 735 -13.62 -59.97 26.60
N THR A 736 -13.90 -58.83 25.96
CA THR A 736 -15.20 -58.53 25.34
C THR A 736 -15.12 -58.27 23.83
N SER A 737 -13.93 -58.14 23.24
CA SER A 737 -13.74 -57.79 21.81
C SER A 737 -14.60 -58.60 20.83
N HIS A 738 -14.75 -59.88 21.13
CA HIS A 738 -15.45 -60.89 20.33
C HIS A 738 -16.98 -60.86 20.44
N ILE A 739 -17.54 -60.05 21.34
CA ILE A 739 -18.98 -59.96 21.55
C ILE A 739 -19.56 -59.01 20.49
N PRO A 740 -20.57 -59.43 19.71
CA PRO A 740 -21.23 -58.54 18.77
C PRO A 740 -22.02 -57.44 19.50
N ILE A 741 -21.86 -56.19 19.05
CA ILE A 741 -22.50 -55.01 19.62
C ILE A 741 -23.43 -54.38 18.58
N VAL A 742 -24.71 -54.23 18.95
CA VAL A 742 -25.74 -53.52 18.19
C VAL A 742 -25.94 -52.14 18.81
N ILE A 743 -25.66 -51.08 18.06
CA ILE A 743 -25.87 -49.71 18.49
C ILE A 743 -27.25 -49.22 18.03
N LEU A 744 -28.06 -48.74 18.98
CA LEU A 744 -29.31 -48.03 18.71
C LEU A 744 -29.03 -46.52 18.71
N THR A 745 -29.43 -45.79 17.66
CA THR A 745 -29.08 -44.36 17.51
C THR A 745 -30.23 -43.47 17.07
N ALA A 746 -30.39 -42.30 17.70
CA ALA A 746 -31.28 -41.25 17.18
C ALA A 746 -30.62 -40.38 16.09
N LEU A 747 -29.32 -40.51 15.83
CA LEU A 747 -28.56 -39.68 14.89
C LEU A 747 -28.50 -40.39 13.52
N GLY A 748 -29.10 -39.77 12.50
CA GLY A 748 -29.14 -40.31 11.13
C GLY A 748 -28.22 -39.58 10.13
N ASN A 749 -27.29 -38.75 10.61
CA ASN A 749 -26.36 -38.03 9.75
C ASN A 749 -25.16 -38.92 9.37
N LYS A 750 -24.50 -38.60 8.24
CA LYS A 750 -23.39 -39.41 7.71
C LYS A 750 -22.19 -39.47 8.64
N ASP A 751 -21.91 -38.40 9.37
CA ASP A 751 -20.71 -38.30 10.21
C ASP A 751 -20.83 -39.15 11.49
N SER A 752 -22.00 -39.17 12.15
CA SER A 752 -22.24 -40.07 13.28
C SER A 752 -22.30 -41.53 12.86
N PHE A 753 -22.79 -41.83 11.64
CA PHE A 753 -22.72 -43.19 11.09
C PHE A 753 -21.26 -43.63 10.83
N LEU A 754 -20.43 -42.72 10.31
CA LEU A 754 -19.00 -42.97 10.07
C LEU A 754 -18.20 -43.09 11.36
N GLN A 755 -18.56 -42.33 12.40
CA GLN A 755 -18.00 -42.46 13.75
C GLN A 755 -18.41 -43.78 14.41
N GLY A 756 -19.65 -44.22 14.21
CA GLY A 756 -20.09 -45.56 14.56
C GLY A 756 -19.21 -46.63 13.92
N LEU A 757 -19.11 -46.66 12.58
CA LEU A 757 -18.26 -47.64 11.90
C LEU A 757 -16.81 -47.69 12.43
N LYS A 758 -16.26 -46.57 12.90
CA LYS A 758 -14.93 -46.50 13.55
C LYS A 758 -14.89 -47.11 14.95
N SER A 759 -15.97 -47.05 15.72
CA SER A 759 -16.07 -47.59 17.09
C SER A 759 -16.10 -49.13 17.17
N GLY A 760 -16.26 -49.80 16.02
CA GLY A 760 -16.17 -51.26 15.91
C GLY A 760 -17.47 -52.03 16.14
N ALA A 761 -18.63 -51.37 16.30
CA ALA A 761 -19.90 -52.09 16.44
C ALA A 761 -20.31 -52.84 15.15
N ASP A 762 -20.99 -53.97 15.34
CA ASP A 762 -21.32 -54.92 14.28
C ASP A 762 -22.60 -54.52 13.52
N LEU A 763 -23.49 -53.75 14.17
CA LEU A 763 -24.71 -53.24 13.55
C LEU A 763 -25.13 -51.90 14.13
N TYR A 764 -25.67 -51.05 13.27
CA TYR A 764 -26.31 -49.77 13.62
C TYR A 764 -27.78 -49.78 13.22
N LEU A 765 -28.66 -49.46 14.16
CA LEU A 765 -30.08 -49.27 13.90
C LEU A 765 -30.53 -47.88 14.35
N THR A 766 -31.07 -47.10 13.41
CA THR A 766 -31.58 -45.75 13.71
C THR A 766 -32.96 -45.83 14.37
N LYS A 767 -33.15 -45.15 15.49
CA LYS A 767 -34.45 -44.87 16.12
C LYS A 767 -35.21 -43.83 15.25
N PRO A 768 -36.47 -44.08 14.84
CA PRO A 768 -37.26 -45.28 15.11
C PRO A 768 -36.83 -46.49 14.28
N PHE A 769 -36.61 -47.62 14.95
CA PHE A 769 -36.24 -48.89 14.34
C PHE A 769 -37.43 -49.86 14.37
N SER A 770 -37.48 -50.78 13.41
CA SER A 770 -38.45 -51.88 13.45
C SER A 770 -37.95 -53.00 14.36
N TYR A 771 -38.83 -53.49 15.24
CA TYR A 771 -38.53 -54.59 16.14
C TYR A 771 -38.20 -55.89 15.38
N SER A 772 -38.90 -56.12 14.26
CA SER A 772 -38.67 -57.28 13.40
C SER A 772 -37.25 -57.30 12.83
N ILE A 773 -36.74 -56.14 12.41
CA ILE A 773 -35.38 -55.97 11.88
C ILE A 773 -34.37 -56.23 13.00
N LEU A 774 -34.55 -55.63 14.18
CA LEU A 774 -33.67 -55.86 15.34
C LEU A 774 -33.56 -57.35 15.69
N THR A 775 -34.69 -58.05 15.76
CA THR A 775 -34.73 -59.48 16.11
C THR A 775 -34.01 -60.34 15.08
N GLN A 776 -34.25 -60.10 13.78
CA GLN A 776 -33.61 -60.84 12.71
C GLN A 776 -32.10 -60.60 12.67
N SER A 777 -31.67 -59.36 12.95
CA SER A 777 -30.27 -58.99 13.04
C SER A 777 -29.54 -59.73 14.18
N ILE A 778 -30.15 -59.82 15.37
CA ILE A 778 -29.60 -60.58 16.49
C ILE A 778 -29.40 -62.05 16.11
N LYS A 779 -30.40 -62.68 15.49
CA LYS A 779 -30.32 -64.06 15.00
C LYS A 779 -29.17 -64.24 13.99
N SER A 780 -28.98 -63.29 13.08
CA SER A 780 -27.88 -63.33 12.12
C SER A 780 -26.50 -63.18 12.78
N LEU A 781 -26.36 -62.32 13.79
CA LEU A 781 -25.10 -62.12 14.50
C LEU A 781 -24.69 -63.37 15.29
N LEU A 782 -25.63 -63.98 16.00
CA LEU A 782 -25.42 -65.23 16.72
C LEU A 782 -25.04 -66.38 15.78
N TYR A 783 -25.74 -66.52 14.65
CA TYR A 783 -25.43 -67.54 13.65
C TYR A 783 -24.01 -67.40 13.07
N ASN A 784 -23.57 -66.18 12.76
CA ASN A 784 -22.22 -65.92 12.27
C ASN A 784 -21.15 -66.28 13.30
N ARG A 785 -21.44 -66.05 14.59
CA ARG A 785 -20.55 -66.37 15.70
C ARG A 785 -20.36 -67.87 15.88
N GLU A 786 -21.42 -68.67 15.78
CA GLU A 786 -21.30 -70.15 15.79
C GLU A 786 -20.46 -70.68 14.63
N LYS A 787 -20.62 -70.10 13.43
CA LYS A 787 -19.81 -70.47 12.27
C LYS A 787 -18.31 -70.19 12.48
N LEU A 788 -17.97 -69.08 13.13
CA LEU A 788 -16.58 -68.75 13.49
C LEU A 788 -16.02 -69.71 14.55
N ARG A 789 -16.81 -70.03 15.59
CA ARG A 789 -16.43 -71.00 16.63
C ARG A 789 -16.09 -72.36 16.03
N TYR A 790 -16.90 -72.86 15.09
CA TYR A 790 -16.63 -74.11 14.38
C TYR A 790 -15.31 -74.06 13.58
N TYR A 791 -15.02 -72.93 12.92
CA TYR A 791 -13.78 -72.75 12.17
C TYR A 791 -12.54 -72.80 13.06
N TYR A 792 -12.51 -72.05 14.17
CA TYR A 792 -11.35 -71.99 15.06
C TYR A 792 -11.08 -73.30 15.78
N THR A 793 -12.13 -74.00 16.20
CA THR A 793 -12.01 -75.33 16.85
C THR A 793 -11.33 -76.34 15.94
N ASN A 794 -11.63 -76.32 14.64
CA ASN A 794 -11.14 -77.31 13.68
C ASN A 794 -9.82 -76.92 12.98
N ASN A 795 -9.32 -75.68 13.14
CA ASN A 795 -8.15 -75.17 12.41
C ASN A 795 -7.05 -74.58 13.31
N ILE A 796 -7.00 -74.97 14.59
CA ILE A 796 -6.09 -74.45 15.63
C ILE A 796 -4.64 -74.21 15.16
N HIS A 797 -4.10 -75.07 14.28
CA HIS A 797 -2.70 -75.03 13.81
C HIS A 797 -2.46 -74.25 12.52
N LYS A 798 -3.49 -73.98 11.71
CA LYS A 798 -3.33 -73.31 10.40
C LYS A 798 -3.39 -71.79 10.49
N ILE A 799 -3.73 -71.26 11.66
CA ILE A 799 -3.93 -69.82 11.90
C ILE A 799 -2.61 -69.03 11.77
N ASP A 800 -1.45 -69.70 11.77
CA ASP A 800 -0.14 -69.06 11.68
C ASP A 800 0.39 -68.80 10.25
N GLN A 801 -0.22 -69.31 9.16
CA GLN A 801 0.45 -69.38 7.85
C GLN A 801 -0.13 -68.62 6.62
N GLY A 802 -1.19 -67.80 6.71
CA GLY A 802 -1.49 -66.92 5.55
C GLY A 802 -2.81 -66.13 5.53
N GLN A 803 -2.72 -64.91 4.99
CA GLN A 803 -3.73 -63.85 4.76
C GLN A 803 -4.53 -63.37 5.99
N ALA A 804 -4.19 -62.17 6.43
CA ALA A 804 -4.80 -61.47 7.56
C ALA A 804 -6.14 -60.83 7.17
N PHE A 805 -7.21 -61.26 7.81
CA PHE A 805 -8.20 -60.32 8.29
C PHE A 805 -7.91 -60.15 9.78
N GLY A 806 -7.23 -59.06 10.14
CA GLY A 806 -6.67 -58.82 11.47
C GLY A 806 -7.71 -58.58 12.56
N SER A 807 -8.53 -59.59 12.87
CA SER A 807 -9.47 -59.50 13.99
C SER A 807 -8.74 -59.71 15.33
N PRO A 808 -9.15 -59.01 16.40
CA PRO A 808 -8.58 -59.17 17.74
C PRO A 808 -8.57 -60.61 18.26
N GLU A 809 -9.51 -61.44 17.82
CA GLU A 809 -9.65 -62.85 18.20
C GLU A 809 -8.50 -63.69 17.65
N GLN A 810 -8.10 -63.44 16.39
CA GLN A 810 -6.98 -64.15 15.78
C GLN A 810 -5.66 -63.79 16.47
N LEU A 811 -5.48 -62.52 16.87
CA LEU A 811 -4.33 -62.07 17.64
C LEU A 811 -4.29 -62.73 19.02
N PHE A 812 -5.43 -62.81 19.71
CA PHE A 812 -5.53 -63.49 21.00
C PHE A 812 -5.15 -64.97 20.88
N VAL A 813 -5.73 -65.69 19.90
CA VAL A 813 -5.41 -67.11 19.68
C VAL A 813 -3.92 -67.29 19.36
N ARG A 814 -3.31 -66.38 18.59
CA ARG A 814 -1.86 -66.42 18.31
C ARG A 814 -1.02 -66.18 19.57
N GLN A 815 -1.37 -65.21 20.40
CA GLN A 815 -0.68 -64.95 21.67
C GLN A 815 -0.81 -66.13 22.63
N LEU A 816 -2.01 -66.70 22.74
CA LEU A 816 -2.29 -67.90 23.51
C LEU A 816 -1.40 -69.06 23.03
N ASN A 817 -1.37 -69.30 21.72
CA ASN A 817 -0.50 -70.31 21.11
C ASN A 817 0.98 -70.05 21.37
N GLN A 818 1.44 -68.80 21.26
CA GLN A 818 2.84 -68.42 21.49
C GLN A 818 3.27 -68.65 22.94
N GLN A 819 2.42 -68.31 23.92
CA GLN A 819 2.73 -68.54 25.33
C GLN A 819 2.80 -70.02 25.67
N ILE A 820 1.88 -70.83 25.11
CA ILE A 820 1.94 -72.30 25.24
C ILE A 820 3.20 -72.85 24.56
N LYS A 821 3.61 -72.26 23.42
CA LYS A 821 4.80 -72.68 22.66
C LYS A 821 6.11 -72.37 23.36
N VAL A 822 6.25 -71.21 24.00
CA VAL A 822 7.47 -70.84 24.76
C VAL A 822 7.63 -71.71 26.02
N ASN A 823 6.51 -72.19 26.59
CA ASN A 823 6.47 -73.06 27.78
C ASN A 823 6.08 -74.51 27.45
N LEU A 824 6.33 -74.96 26.22
CA LEU A 824 5.84 -76.24 25.72
C LEU A 824 6.37 -77.41 26.55
N ASP A 825 7.64 -77.36 26.90
CA ASP A 825 8.45 -78.34 27.62
C ASP A 825 8.27 -78.31 29.15
N ASN A 826 7.79 -77.20 29.72
CA ASN A 826 7.59 -77.07 31.15
C ASN A 826 6.35 -77.81 31.64
N THR A 827 6.53 -78.93 32.32
CA THR A 827 5.44 -79.72 32.88
C THR A 827 4.58 -78.98 33.88
N ASN A 828 5.21 -78.12 34.69
CA ASN A 828 4.55 -77.40 35.75
C ASN A 828 3.77 -76.17 35.23
N PHE A 829 3.73 -75.96 33.90
CA PHE A 829 2.96 -74.89 33.26
C PHE A 829 1.45 -75.16 33.37
N SER A 830 0.76 -74.31 34.13
CA SER A 830 -0.66 -74.43 34.47
C SER A 830 -1.53 -73.37 33.80
N VAL A 831 -2.87 -73.49 33.96
CA VAL A 831 -3.82 -72.47 33.49
C VAL A 831 -3.59 -71.15 34.22
N GLU A 832 -3.21 -71.18 35.50
CA GLU A 832 -2.82 -70.01 36.28
C GLU A 832 -1.62 -69.30 35.66
N ASN A 833 -0.57 -70.02 35.31
CA ASN A 833 0.60 -69.41 34.67
C ASN A 833 0.28 -68.81 33.30
N LEU A 834 -0.59 -69.45 32.53
CA LEU A 834 -1.03 -68.92 31.24
C LEU A 834 -1.89 -67.67 31.40
N ALA A 835 -2.77 -67.65 32.42
CA ALA A 835 -3.59 -66.51 32.76
C ALA A 835 -2.72 -65.32 33.22
N ASP A 836 -1.74 -65.57 34.09
CA ASP A 836 -0.76 -64.58 34.54
C ASP A 836 0.07 -64.02 33.38
N ALA A 837 0.56 -64.88 32.46
CA ALA A 837 1.35 -64.46 31.30
C ALA A 837 0.55 -63.59 30.31
N LEU A 838 -0.77 -63.79 30.24
CA LEU A 838 -1.69 -63.01 29.41
C LEU A 838 -2.28 -61.81 30.16
N ASN A 839 -1.90 -61.58 31.42
CA ASN A 839 -2.42 -60.53 32.31
C ASN A 839 -3.96 -60.54 32.46
N ILE A 840 -4.56 -61.73 32.50
CA ILE A 840 -6.02 -61.88 32.73
C ILE A 840 -6.28 -62.89 33.84
N SER A 841 -7.40 -62.76 34.55
CA SER A 841 -7.74 -63.74 35.59
C SER A 841 -8.10 -65.10 34.99
N ARG A 842 -7.87 -66.17 35.75
CA ARG A 842 -8.18 -67.55 35.33
C ARG A 842 -9.63 -67.73 34.86
N VAL A 843 -10.58 -67.15 35.58
CA VAL A 843 -12.02 -67.25 35.25
C VAL A 843 -12.32 -66.55 33.92
N GLN A 844 -11.72 -65.39 33.71
CA GLN A 844 -11.88 -64.60 32.48
C GLN A 844 -11.24 -65.30 31.28
N LEU A 845 -10.04 -65.89 31.44
CA LEU A 845 -9.42 -66.73 30.41
C LEU A 845 -10.32 -67.91 30.04
N TYR A 846 -10.88 -68.60 31.04
CA TYR A 846 -11.79 -69.72 30.80
C TYR A 846 -13.04 -69.30 30.00
N ARG A 847 -13.73 -68.24 30.43
CA ARG A 847 -14.92 -67.74 29.73
C ARG A 847 -14.59 -67.28 28.31
N LYS A 848 -13.48 -66.57 28.11
CA LYS A 848 -13.05 -66.12 26.78
C LYS A 848 -12.73 -67.28 25.84
N VAL A 849 -11.95 -68.27 26.30
CA VAL A 849 -11.62 -69.44 25.48
C VAL A 849 -12.87 -70.27 25.19
N LYS A 850 -13.78 -70.42 26.16
CA LYS A 850 -15.05 -71.10 25.95
C LYS A 850 -15.95 -70.36 24.95
N ALA A 851 -16.00 -69.03 24.99
CA ALA A 851 -16.80 -68.23 24.07
C ALA A 851 -16.26 -68.25 22.63
N ILE A 852 -14.94 -68.26 22.44
CA ILE A 852 -14.31 -68.23 21.10
C ILE A 852 -14.13 -69.64 20.50
N ILE A 853 -13.71 -70.62 21.30
CA ILE A 853 -13.26 -71.95 20.84
C ILE A 853 -14.21 -73.04 21.31
N GLY A 854 -14.98 -72.83 22.38
CA GLY A 854 -15.98 -73.79 22.83
C GLY A 854 -15.51 -74.97 23.67
N ILE A 855 -14.21 -75.04 23.98
CA ILE A 855 -13.61 -76.08 24.83
C ILE A 855 -12.90 -75.45 26.04
N SER A 856 -12.48 -76.28 27.01
CA SER A 856 -11.78 -75.78 28.18
C SER A 856 -10.33 -75.37 27.86
N VAL A 857 -9.77 -74.45 28.65
CA VAL A 857 -8.37 -73.99 28.49
C VAL A 857 -7.38 -75.14 28.65
N SER A 858 -7.63 -76.08 29.57
CA SER A 858 -6.78 -77.24 29.81
C SER A 858 -6.78 -78.21 28.62
N ASP A 859 -7.93 -78.42 28.00
CA ASP A 859 -8.05 -79.21 26.78
C ASP A 859 -7.33 -78.52 25.62
N TYR A 860 -7.42 -77.19 25.56
CA TYR A 860 -6.70 -76.40 24.56
C TYR A 860 -5.18 -76.55 24.67
N ILE A 861 -4.59 -76.42 25.87
CA ILE A 861 -3.14 -76.61 26.10
C ILE A 861 -2.73 -78.04 25.73
N SER A 862 -3.50 -79.04 26.19
CA SER A 862 -3.23 -80.45 25.90
C SER A 862 -3.26 -80.72 24.39
N ASN A 863 -4.24 -80.17 23.69
CA ASN A 863 -4.34 -80.27 22.25
C ASN A 863 -3.16 -79.63 21.52
N TYR A 864 -2.70 -78.47 21.99
CA TYR A 864 -1.56 -77.78 21.41
C TYR A 864 -0.24 -78.54 21.62
N ARG A 865 -0.03 -79.12 22.81
CA ARG A 865 1.14 -79.97 23.13
C ARG A 865 1.18 -81.24 22.30
N LEU A 866 0.04 -81.92 22.16
CA LEU A 866 -0.09 -83.12 21.33
C LEU A 866 0.22 -82.86 19.84
N GLU A 867 -0.15 -81.69 19.35
CA GLU A 867 0.11 -81.30 17.95
C GLU A 867 1.57 -80.96 17.71
N ASN A 868 2.24 -80.26 18.64
CA ASN A 868 3.69 -80.08 18.53
C ASN A 868 4.44 -81.41 18.70
N ALA A 869 3.96 -82.32 19.56
CA ALA A 869 4.53 -83.67 19.67
C ALA A 869 4.42 -84.42 18.33
N LYS A 870 3.28 -84.29 17.64
CA LYS A 870 3.07 -84.83 16.30
C LYS A 870 4.10 -84.27 15.31
N THR A 871 4.32 -82.95 15.28
CA THR A 871 5.30 -82.33 14.39
C THR A 871 6.75 -82.73 14.71
N MET A 872 7.06 -82.90 16.00
CA MET A 872 8.36 -83.38 16.44
C MET A 872 8.59 -84.83 16.02
N ILE A 873 7.59 -85.72 16.15
CA ILE A 873 7.66 -87.09 15.64
C ILE A 873 7.96 -87.10 14.12
N GLU A 874 7.40 -86.12 13.38
CA GLU A 874 7.54 -85.97 11.93
C GLU A 874 8.91 -85.45 11.46
N ASN A 875 9.64 -84.66 12.25
CA ASN A 875 10.84 -83.95 11.77
C ASN A 875 12.10 -84.14 12.62
N THR A 876 12.01 -84.88 13.73
CA THR A 876 13.13 -85.03 14.67
C THR A 876 13.38 -86.50 15.06
N ASP A 877 14.64 -86.81 15.38
CA ASP A 877 15.13 -88.16 15.76
C ASP A 877 15.05 -88.47 17.26
N LEU A 878 14.42 -87.61 18.06
CA LEU A 878 14.26 -87.80 19.50
C LEU A 878 13.46 -89.08 19.85
N SER A 879 13.76 -89.66 21.02
CA SER A 879 13.01 -90.79 21.56
C SER A 879 11.61 -90.36 21.98
N MET A 880 10.65 -91.28 21.89
CA MET A 880 9.27 -90.99 22.29
C MET A 880 9.17 -90.47 23.74
N SER A 881 10.09 -90.87 24.63
CA SER A 881 10.20 -90.32 25.98
C SER A 881 10.75 -88.89 26.00
N GLU A 882 11.82 -88.61 25.25
CA GLU A 882 12.34 -87.25 25.10
C GLU A 882 11.29 -86.31 24.48
N ILE A 883 10.48 -86.76 23.52
CA ILE A 883 9.37 -85.97 22.94
C ILE A 883 8.30 -85.70 23.98
N GLY A 884 7.91 -86.71 24.75
CA GLY A 884 6.95 -86.53 25.85
C GLY A 884 7.41 -85.43 26.82
N TYR A 885 8.67 -85.46 27.27
CA TYR A 885 9.22 -84.43 28.15
C TYR A 885 9.42 -83.08 27.43
N SER A 886 9.87 -83.09 26.16
CA SER A 886 10.06 -81.88 25.35
C SER A 886 8.76 -81.17 25.01
N THR A 887 7.61 -81.84 25.18
CA THR A 887 6.27 -81.27 25.04
C THR A 887 5.55 -81.14 26.37
N GLY A 888 6.29 -81.26 27.48
CA GLY A 888 5.86 -80.91 28.84
C GLY A 888 4.98 -81.94 29.51
N PHE A 889 4.84 -83.14 28.98
CA PHE A 889 4.14 -84.20 29.69
C PHE A 889 5.00 -84.73 30.85
N SER A 890 4.39 -84.90 32.04
CA SER A 890 5.06 -85.28 33.30
C SER A 890 5.60 -86.70 33.33
N SER A 891 5.00 -87.58 32.52
CA SER A 891 5.49 -88.91 32.29
C SER A 891 5.19 -89.35 30.85
N PRO A 892 6.04 -90.16 30.22
CA PRO A 892 5.80 -90.72 28.89
C PRO A 892 4.53 -91.59 28.79
N ASN A 893 4.13 -92.29 29.86
CA ASN A 893 2.88 -93.06 29.88
C ASN A 893 1.66 -92.14 29.69
N TYR A 894 1.66 -90.95 30.32
CA TYR A 894 0.59 -89.95 30.16
C TYR A 894 0.56 -89.35 28.74
N PHE A 895 1.73 -89.08 28.17
CA PHE A 895 1.86 -88.65 26.78
C PHE A 895 1.24 -89.64 25.79
N SER A 896 1.53 -90.93 25.92
CA SER A 896 0.97 -91.95 25.02
C SER A 896 -0.55 -92.09 25.12
N THR A 897 -1.11 -92.02 26.33
CA THR A 897 -2.57 -92.10 26.52
C THR A 897 -3.28 -90.90 25.90
N ALA A 898 -2.74 -89.69 26.10
CA ALA A 898 -3.28 -88.46 25.55
C ALA A 898 -3.20 -88.45 24.00
N PHE A 899 -2.07 -88.87 23.42
CA PHE A 899 -1.90 -88.93 21.97
C PHE A 899 -2.85 -89.94 21.32
N LYS A 900 -3.03 -91.12 21.93
CA LYS A 900 -3.98 -92.13 21.46
C LYS A 900 -5.44 -91.66 21.57
N SER A 901 -5.78 -90.94 22.64
CA SER A 901 -7.12 -90.38 22.81
C SER A 901 -7.48 -89.35 21.73
N LYS A 902 -6.49 -88.59 21.24
CA LYS A 902 -6.69 -87.57 20.22
C LYS A 902 -6.63 -88.11 18.79
N TYR A 903 -5.64 -88.95 18.48
CA TYR A 903 -5.36 -89.39 17.10
C TYR A 903 -5.73 -90.85 16.81
N GLY A 904 -6.21 -91.61 17.79
CA GLY A 904 -6.60 -93.02 17.63
C GLY A 904 -5.45 -94.03 17.66
N VAL A 905 -4.19 -93.58 17.62
CA VAL A 905 -2.98 -94.42 17.55
C VAL A 905 -1.89 -94.01 18.54
N THR A 906 -0.96 -94.91 18.86
CA THR A 906 0.15 -94.60 19.78
C THR A 906 1.27 -93.82 19.08
N PRO A 907 2.04 -92.98 19.78
CA PRO A 907 3.09 -92.15 19.17
C PRO A 907 4.12 -92.97 18.36
N GLY A 908 4.57 -94.09 18.93
CA GLY A 908 5.52 -94.98 18.26
C GLY A 908 4.91 -95.67 17.03
N ALA A 909 3.61 -96.02 17.07
CA ALA A 909 2.92 -96.51 15.88
C ALA A 909 2.77 -95.42 14.82
N TYR A 910 2.52 -94.16 15.23
CA TYR A 910 2.47 -92.99 14.35
C TYR A 910 3.81 -92.77 13.62
N LYS A 911 4.96 -92.84 14.33
CA LYS A 911 6.30 -92.73 13.70
C LYS A 911 6.59 -93.85 12.69
N LYS A 912 6.02 -95.06 12.85
CA LYS A 912 6.13 -96.17 11.87
C LYS A 912 5.17 -96.06 10.68
N SER A 913 4.12 -95.24 10.83
CA SER A 913 3.14 -94.98 9.76
C SER A 913 3.50 -93.79 8.88
N LEU A 914 4.44 -92.96 9.34
CA LEU A 914 5.19 -92.00 8.52
C LEU A 914 6.23 -92.76 7.70
#